data_AF-A0A7C2FT60-F1
#
_entry.id   AF-A0A7C2FT60-F1
#
_cell.length_a   1.000
_cell.length_b   1.000
_cell.length_c   1.000
_cell.angle_alpha   90.00
_cell.angle_beta   90.00
_cell.angle_gamma   90.00
#
_symmetry.space_group_name_H-M   'P 1'
#
loop_
_entity.id
_entity.type
_entity.pdbx_description
1 polymer ?
#
loop_
_entity_poly.entity_id
_entity_poly.type
_entity_poly.pdbx_seq_one_letter_code
_entity_poly.pdbx_strand_id
1 'polypeptide(L)'
;MRWGPFRRDKQPSQPSPEGQSQPKKDAPDMILERWKELNLEKIQGILEEETGWLDEYLKAKTEYKKTKEEIIDSLKKAEKRENLIEILGELERKEKITNLFGLVYIPDDYTIIAVTDIHGDVDALQKAINEFTQRKQKKEKVAFVCMGDFVDRGEYSFEVVKALFDLKRKYGDEVIIMKADHEDHIEVDETEKEPASKYKIVIDPAEFTETLIESAKKAYDPNSTFDPVEDLLLKTFSKLPYGVIWREIIFTHGGLPIKIDPRFKQEETRETFNERVLKEAEQLKLGDFIDLRTRDKLLHIYWDDITDENQPDTMKGTRGVGEYRIPFSLLSKVVQNLGFRYLIRGHQYEYLKEQKIAVVQQENIITFHSNQSFYTTIQNGYEQGCYLVLNPDGSIEAKSVSSEDSQVVIGPQKTKAELPSEVEQQREIEAESLKDRIESLLQSITQEYGEFINLVVEKPNEFNEELRRIIEEEIRPKLEEQKEQKAIEKIFAENEEALKEIIRRYIGLLLLSNASLLGDESKKKKVEEFLEKKFSIDDLIYFITKADEVQFKERKFKIQNEWKVYLPLKLIKKLEKKEDLEKYLKALINVIERKRDLLIENYAKKYQKEGLDSKTAREQAEKYVNEFIERLKEQIPTIVNLPQEQLELLLGSLKKIAEEVEKAKEEEKKEEEKEQKWQPILENLQLAGGLLVSGFFLWLAFLGFFAPLWLIEKARKEIKI
;
A
#
# COMPACT_ATOMS: atom_id res chain seq x y z
N MET A 1 -3.48 55.30 36.40
CA MET A 1 -2.85 54.64 37.56
C MET A 1 -3.09 53.14 37.45
N ARG A 2 -2.03 52.35 37.55
CA ARG A 2 -1.99 50.88 37.40
C ARG A 2 -2.88 50.19 38.45
N TRP A 3 -3.65 49.20 38.02
CA TRP A 3 -4.28 48.20 38.91
C TRP A 3 -3.60 46.85 38.63
N GLY A 4 -2.98 46.27 39.66
CA GLY A 4 -2.31 44.96 39.61
C GLY A 4 -3.31 43.80 39.67
N PRO A 5 -2.88 42.57 39.31
CA PRO A 5 -3.79 41.44 39.16
C PRO A 5 -4.11 40.74 40.49
N PHE A 6 -5.34 40.27 40.56
CA PHE A 6 -5.97 39.49 41.62
C PHE A 6 -5.22 38.18 41.91
N ARG A 7 -5.05 37.89 43.21
CA ARG A 7 -4.70 36.56 43.74
C ARG A 7 -5.84 35.58 43.45
N ARG A 8 -5.53 34.43 42.84
CA ARG A 8 -6.43 33.27 42.80
C ARG A 8 -6.24 32.45 44.08
N ASP A 9 -7.34 32.21 44.78
CA ASP A 9 -7.42 31.37 45.95
C ASP A 9 -7.03 29.92 45.64
N LYS A 10 -6.23 29.33 46.52
CA LYS A 10 -5.88 27.91 46.52
C LYS A 10 -7.12 27.11 46.93
N GLN A 11 -7.60 26.23 46.05
CA GLN A 11 -8.46 25.12 46.48
C GLN A 11 -7.65 24.15 47.36
N PRO A 12 -8.26 23.58 48.42
CA PRO A 12 -7.57 22.69 49.34
C PRO A 12 -7.23 21.36 48.66
N SER A 13 -5.97 20.96 48.81
CA SER A 13 -5.42 19.66 48.42
C SER A 13 -6.22 18.51 49.03
N GLN A 14 -6.68 17.57 48.21
CA GLN A 14 -7.11 16.27 48.69
C GLN A 14 -5.92 15.51 49.29
N PRO A 15 -6.11 14.72 50.36
CA PRO A 15 -5.04 14.00 51.01
C PRO A 15 -4.46 12.92 50.08
N SER A 16 -3.13 12.92 49.95
CA SER A 16 -2.35 11.91 49.23
C SER A 16 -2.54 10.52 49.86
N PRO A 17 -2.72 9.44 49.07
CA PRO A 17 -2.68 8.08 49.56
C PRO A 17 -1.31 7.81 50.20
N GLU A 18 -1.31 7.38 51.45
CA GLU A 18 -0.12 7.13 52.26
C GLU A 18 0.78 6.05 51.61
N GLY A 19 2.05 6.40 51.31
CA GLY A 19 3.14 5.43 51.16
C GLY A 19 3.97 5.45 49.88
N GLN A 20 3.66 6.25 48.86
CA GLN A 20 4.50 6.32 47.65
C GLN A 20 5.47 7.51 47.72
N SER A 21 6.77 7.24 47.69
CA SER A 21 7.80 8.26 47.49
C SER A 21 7.58 8.96 46.15
N GLN A 22 7.69 10.28 46.10
CA GLN A 22 7.66 11.01 44.84
C GLN A 22 8.73 10.48 43.88
N PRO A 23 8.46 10.43 42.55
CA PRO A 23 9.44 9.96 41.57
C PRO A 23 10.71 10.81 41.66
N LYS A 24 11.88 10.15 41.67
CA LYS A 24 13.18 10.81 41.72
C LYS A 24 13.79 10.83 40.33
N LYS A 25 14.38 11.97 39.94
CA LYS A 25 15.13 12.08 38.68
C LYS A 25 16.29 11.09 38.66
N ASP A 26 16.57 10.57 37.47
CA ASP A 26 17.69 9.66 37.25
C ASP A 26 19.01 10.31 37.66
N ALA A 27 19.73 9.64 38.57
CA ALA A 27 21.02 10.08 39.06
C ALA A 27 21.81 8.85 39.55
N PRO A 28 23.15 8.82 39.43
CA PRO A 28 23.90 7.60 39.73
C PRO A 28 23.71 7.09 41.17
N ASP A 29 23.76 8.00 42.16
CA ASP A 29 23.60 7.62 43.56
C ASP A 29 22.17 7.14 43.87
N MET A 30 21.17 7.69 43.17
CA MET A 30 19.77 7.29 43.30
C MET A 30 19.56 5.86 42.77
N ILE A 31 20.11 5.55 41.59
CA ILE A 31 20.04 4.21 40.99
C ILE A 31 20.71 3.19 41.92
N LEU A 32 21.88 3.49 42.46
CA LEU A 32 22.59 2.60 43.38
C LEU A 32 21.82 2.37 44.69
N GLU A 33 21.27 3.44 45.29
CA GLU A 33 20.46 3.36 46.51
C GLU A 33 19.24 2.44 46.33
N ARG A 34 18.59 2.55 45.16
CA ARG A 34 17.28 1.96 44.89
C ARG A 34 17.33 0.71 44.00
N TRP A 35 18.51 0.25 43.59
CA TRP A 35 18.67 -0.85 42.64
C TRP A 35 17.84 -2.10 42.99
N LYS A 36 17.79 -2.45 44.28
CA LYS A 36 17.05 -3.60 44.78
C LYS A 36 15.54 -3.53 44.51
N GLU A 37 14.98 -2.33 44.31
CA GLU A 37 13.57 -2.13 43.96
C GLU A 37 13.21 -2.70 42.59
N LEU A 38 14.17 -2.80 41.66
CA LEU A 38 13.95 -3.40 40.34
C LEU A 38 13.71 -4.91 40.44
N ASN A 39 14.20 -5.58 41.48
CA ASN A 39 14.06 -7.02 41.72
C ASN A 39 14.33 -7.85 40.44
N LEU A 40 15.53 -7.67 39.88
CA LEU A 40 15.92 -8.22 38.59
C LEU A 40 15.90 -9.75 38.58
N GLU A 41 16.30 -10.41 39.67
CA GLU A 41 16.27 -11.88 39.77
C GLU A 41 14.87 -12.44 39.47
N LYS A 42 13.83 -11.85 40.08
CA LYS A 42 12.46 -12.27 39.84
C LYS A 42 11.99 -11.96 38.42
N ILE A 43 12.39 -10.82 37.85
CA ILE A 43 12.05 -10.45 36.46
C ILE A 43 12.71 -11.40 35.46
N GLN A 44 14.00 -11.67 35.65
CA GLN A 44 14.76 -12.58 34.81
C GLN A 44 14.17 -13.99 34.84
N GLY A 45 13.74 -14.48 36.01
CA GLY A 45 13.03 -15.75 36.13
C GLY A 45 11.72 -15.78 35.34
N ILE A 46 10.90 -14.72 35.42
CA ILE A 46 9.65 -14.61 34.64
C ILE A 46 9.93 -14.64 33.13
N LEU A 47 10.92 -13.87 32.65
CA LEU A 47 11.29 -13.83 31.23
C LEU A 47 11.85 -15.17 30.72
N GLU A 48 12.55 -15.92 31.59
CA GLU A 48 13.01 -17.28 31.29
C GLU A 48 11.86 -18.28 31.19
N GLU A 49 10.90 -18.23 32.12
CA GLU A 49 9.70 -19.07 32.09
C GLU A 49 8.87 -18.84 30.80
N GLU A 50 8.73 -17.58 30.39
CA GLU A 50 8.02 -17.19 29.17
C GLU A 50 8.60 -17.79 27.89
N THR A 51 9.90 -18.07 27.85
CA THR A 51 10.55 -18.73 26.71
C THR A 51 10.78 -20.24 26.95
N GLY A 52 10.68 -20.70 28.20
CA GLY A 52 10.86 -22.09 28.61
C GLY A 52 9.62 -22.99 28.49
N TRP A 53 8.45 -22.43 28.16
CA TRP A 53 7.17 -23.13 28.14
C TRP A 53 7.14 -24.41 27.30
N LEU A 54 7.94 -24.48 26.23
CA LEU A 54 7.96 -25.61 25.31
C LEU A 54 8.53 -26.87 25.98
N ASP A 55 9.52 -26.71 26.87
CA ASP A 55 10.08 -27.83 27.62
C ASP A 55 9.05 -28.42 28.59
N GLU A 56 8.27 -27.56 29.24
CA GLU A 56 7.17 -28.00 30.13
C GLU A 56 6.05 -28.68 29.36
N TYR A 57 5.67 -28.11 28.20
CA TYR A 57 4.67 -28.70 27.32
C TYR A 57 5.06 -30.11 26.88
N LEU A 58 6.31 -30.30 26.42
CA LEU A 58 6.80 -31.60 25.98
C LEU A 58 6.90 -32.61 27.13
N LYS A 59 7.33 -32.19 28.33
CA LYS A 59 7.35 -33.05 29.53
C LYS A 59 5.95 -33.53 29.92
N ALA A 60 4.93 -32.71 29.73
CA ALA A 60 3.54 -33.04 30.07
C ALA A 60 2.88 -34.01 29.06
N LYS A 61 3.46 -34.20 27.86
CA LYS A 61 2.93 -35.08 26.82
C LYS A 61 3.65 -36.43 26.84
N THR A 62 2.91 -37.52 27.08
CA THR A 62 3.47 -38.88 27.15
C THR A 62 3.92 -39.44 25.80
N GLU A 63 3.31 -38.99 24.69
CA GLU A 63 3.65 -39.40 23.32
C GLU A 63 3.47 -38.22 22.34
N TYR A 64 4.28 -37.16 22.47
CA TYR A 64 4.32 -36.11 21.44
C TYR A 64 5.26 -36.54 20.31
N LYS A 65 4.79 -36.44 19.06
CA LYS A 65 5.49 -36.99 17.89
C LYS A 65 6.72 -36.20 17.47
N LYS A 66 6.77 -34.89 17.78
CA LYS A 66 7.83 -33.97 17.33
C LYS A 66 8.79 -33.64 18.49
N THR A 67 10.09 -33.52 18.21
CA THR A 67 11.07 -32.99 19.17
C THR A 67 10.92 -31.47 19.34
N LYS A 68 11.58 -30.90 20.36
CA LYS A 68 11.65 -29.44 20.58
C LYS A 68 12.16 -28.72 19.32
N GLU A 69 13.22 -29.25 18.73
CA GLU A 69 13.87 -28.70 17.54
C GLU A 69 12.94 -28.76 16.33
N GLU A 70 12.20 -29.85 16.14
CA GLU A 70 11.22 -29.99 15.05
C GLU A 70 10.05 -29.01 15.18
N ILE A 71 9.62 -28.72 16.41
CA ILE A 71 8.57 -27.72 16.68
C ILE A 71 9.09 -26.31 16.38
N ILE A 72 10.29 -25.96 16.88
CA ILE A 72 10.92 -24.67 16.61
C ILE A 72 11.13 -24.49 15.09
N ASP A 73 11.59 -25.53 14.39
CA ASP A 73 11.75 -25.50 12.93
C ASP A 73 10.40 -25.32 12.21
N SER A 74 9.33 -25.94 12.69
CA SER A 74 7.98 -25.72 12.17
C SER A 74 7.53 -24.27 12.35
N LEU A 75 7.75 -23.68 13.52
CA LEU A 75 7.46 -22.26 13.79
C LEU A 75 8.28 -21.34 12.87
N LYS A 76 9.57 -21.61 12.69
CA LYS A 76 10.47 -20.85 11.80
C LYS A 76 10.10 -20.98 10.31
N LYS A 77 9.41 -22.05 9.92
CA LYS A 77 8.93 -22.27 8.55
C LYS A 77 7.57 -21.64 8.27
N ALA A 78 6.87 -21.11 9.28
CA ALA A 78 5.57 -20.47 9.10
C ALA A 78 5.70 -19.27 8.15
N GLU A 79 5.08 -19.35 6.98
CA GLU A 79 5.20 -18.30 5.95
C GLU A 79 4.36 -17.09 6.33
N LYS A 80 3.10 -17.32 6.73
CA LYS A 80 2.14 -16.29 7.08
C LYS A 80 1.51 -16.54 8.45
N ARG A 81 0.76 -15.54 8.91
CA ARG A 81 -0.05 -15.58 10.13
C ARG A 81 -0.85 -16.87 10.26
N GLU A 82 -1.59 -17.27 9.24
CA GLU A 82 -2.49 -18.42 9.30
C GLU A 82 -1.73 -19.72 9.58
N ASN A 83 -0.54 -19.90 9.00
CA ASN A 83 0.32 -21.05 9.27
C ASN A 83 0.76 -21.09 10.74
N LEU A 84 1.13 -19.94 11.29
CA LEU A 84 1.54 -19.84 12.69
C LEU A 84 0.37 -20.14 13.64
N ILE A 85 -0.82 -19.63 13.35
CA ILE A 85 -2.04 -19.92 14.11
C ILE A 85 -2.39 -21.42 14.06
N GLU A 86 -2.19 -22.08 12.92
CA GLU A 86 -2.39 -23.53 12.81
C GLU A 86 -1.43 -24.30 13.72
N ILE A 87 -0.14 -23.97 13.69
CA ILE A 87 0.89 -24.58 14.56
C ILE A 87 0.58 -24.34 16.04
N LEU A 88 0.14 -23.13 16.42
CA LEU A 88 -0.30 -22.84 17.79
C LEU A 88 -1.51 -23.69 18.20
N GLY A 89 -2.36 -24.07 17.24
CA GLY A 89 -3.45 -25.02 17.45
C GLY A 89 -2.95 -26.42 17.79
N GLU A 90 -1.99 -26.94 17.02
CA GLU A 90 -1.34 -28.23 17.29
C GLU A 90 -0.64 -28.27 18.66
N LEU A 91 -0.17 -27.11 19.13
CA LEU A 91 0.52 -26.94 20.40
C LEU A 91 -0.41 -26.60 21.57
N GLU A 92 -1.74 -26.56 21.36
CA GLU A 92 -2.74 -26.21 22.40
C GLU A 92 -2.49 -24.82 23.02
N ARG A 93 -2.00 -23.87 22.21
CA ARG A 93 -1.61 -22.51 22.62
C ARG A 93 -2.52 -21.39 22.11
N LYS A 94 -3.53 -21.67 21.27
CA LYS A 94 -4.45 -20.64 20.71
C LYS A 94 -5.17 -19.79 21.77
N GLU A 95 -5.41 -20.32 22.96
CA GLU A 95 -6.13 -19.64 24.03
C GLU A 95 -5.21 -19.02 25.09
N LYS A 96 -3.88 -19.02 24.85
CA LYS A 96 -2.87 -18.57 25.81
C LYS A 96 -1.94 -17.56 25.16
N ILE A 97 -1.64 -16.49 25.87
CA ILE A 97 -0.52 -15.62 25.50
C ILE A 97 0.74 -16.49 25.49
N THR A 98 1.48 -16.45 24.39
CA THR A 98 2.61 -17.35 24.19
C THR A 98 3.77 -16.58 23.56
N ASN A 99 4.90 -16.53 24.25
CA ASN A 99 6.14 -16.01 23.68
C ASN A 99 6.80 -17.09 22.81
N LEU A 100 6.85 -16.84 21.51
CA LEU A 100 7.45 -17.71 20.50
C LEU A 100 8.90 -17.30 20.26
N PHE A 101 9.67 -17.26 21.35
CA PHE A 101 11.09 -16.94 21.34
C PHE A 101 11.39 -15.57 20.72
N GLY A 102 10.65 -14.55 21.15
CA GLY A 102 10.81 -13.14 20.75
C GLY A 102 9.61 -12.53 20.04
N LEU A 103 8.74 -13.36 19.43
CA LEU A 103 7.44 -12.95 18.91
C LEU A 103 6.33 -13.43 19.84
N VAL A 104 5.55 -12.52 20.43
CA VAL A 104 4.47 -12.89 21.36
C VAL A 104 3.14 -12.98 20.63
N TYR A 105 2.47 -14.13 20.73
CA TYR A 105 1.08 -14.29 20.30
C TYR A 105 0.12 -13.94 21.45
N ILE A 106 -0.87 -13.09 21.16
CA ILE A 106 -1.97 -12.78 22.07
C ILE A 106 -3.28 -13.30 21.44
N PRO A 107 -4.11 -14.08 22.18
CA PRO A 107 -5.40 -14.55 21.68
C PRO A 107 -6.37 -13.43 21.30
N ASP A 108 -7.21 -13.69 20.31
CA ASP A 108 -8.09 -12.70 19.68
C ASP A 108 -9.14 -12.09 20.64
N ASP A 109 -9.43 -12.75 21.76
CA ASP A 109 -10.42 -12.32 22.74
C ASP A 109 -9.88 -11.41 23.86
N TYR A 110 -8.61 -11.02 23.76
CA TYR A 110 -8.01 -10.02 24.65
C TYR A 110 -8.24 -8.61 24.12
N THR A 111 -8.55 -7.69 25.03
CA THR A 111 -8.30 -6.27 24.84
C THR A 111 -6.80 -6.01 24.99
N ILE A 112 -6.21 -5.15 24.16
CA ILE A 112 -4.82 -4.70 24.32
C ILE A 112 -4.79 -3.23 24.72
N ILE A 113 -4.02 -2.91 25.76
CA ILE A 113 -3.61 -1.55 26.11
C ILE A 113 -2.16 -1.39 25.68
N ALA A 114 -1.90 -0.63 24.62
CA ALA A 114 -0.56 -0.47 24.05
C ALA A 114 0.04 0.92 24.30
N VAL A 115 1.32 0.95 24.65
CA VAL A 115 2.14 2.15 24.84
C VAL A 115 3.47 2.00 24.10
N THR A 116 4.05 3.11 23.66
CA THR A 116 5.36 3.15 23.00
C THR A 116 6.01 4.50 23.23
N ASP A 117 7.33 4.59 23.12
CA ASP A 117 8.08 5.85 23.15
C ASP A 117 7.69 6.68 24.38
N ILE A 118 7.73 6.05 25.56
CA ILE A 118 7.41 6.67 26.84
C ILE A 118 8.52 7.63 27.25
N HIS A 119 9.79 7.26 26.99
CA HIS A 119 10.96 8.07 27.27
C HIS A 119 10.95 8.70 28.67
N GLY A 120 10.94 7.86 29.71
CA GLY A 120 11.00 8.34 31.10
C GLY A 120 9.77 9.14 31.58
N ASP A 121 8.65 9.16 30.84
CA ASP A 121 7.40 9.79 31.28
C ASP A 121 6.53 8.84 32.11
N VAL A 122 6.84 8.78 33.41
CA VAL A 122 6.14 7.91 34.36
C VAL A 122 4.66 8.27 34.52
N ASP A 123 4.30 9.55 34.39
CA ASP A 123 2.92 10.00 34.53
C ASP A 123 2.06 9.54 33.35
N ALA A 124 2.60 9.64 32.13
CA ALA A 124 1.96 9.11 30.93
C ALA A 124 1.78 7.58 31.00
N LEU A 125 2.82 6.85 31.41
CA LEU A 125 2.73 5.39 31.62
C LEU A 125 1.64 5.05 32.64
N GLN A 126 1.55 5.78 33.75
CA GLN A 126 0.59 5.50 34.81
C GLN A 126 -0.87 5.60 34.32
N LYS A 127 -1.17 6.45 33.32
CA LYS A 127 -2.51 6.54 32.72
C LYS A 127 -2.92 5.25 32.01
N ALA A 128 -2.03 4.69 31.21
CA ALA A 128 -2.25 3.41 30.54
C ALA A 128 -2.34 2.26 31.56
N ILE A 129 -1.50 2.25 32.60
CA ILE A 129 -1.57 1.28 33.69
C ILE A 129 -2.92 1.36 34.42
N ASN A 130 -3.45 2.57 34.64
CA ASN A 130 -4.75 2.76 35.27
C ASN A 130 -5.89 2.16 34.43
N GLU A 131 -5.91 2.39 33.11
CA GLU A 131 -6.89 1.76 32.20
C GLU A 131 -6.79 0.23 32.26
N PHE A 132 -5.57 -0.31 32.12
CA PHE A 132 -5.32 -1.75 32.19
C PHE A 132 -5.80 -2.36 33.52
N THR A 133 -5.43 -1.76 34.65
CA THR A 133 -5.79 -2.26 35.98
C THR A 133 -7.29 -2.14 36.25
N GLN A 134 -7.96 -1.09 35.78
CA GLN A 134 -9.42 -0.97 35.88
C GLN A 134 -10.12 -2.09 35.10
N ARG A 135 -9.65 -2.43 33.90
CA ARG A 135 -10.19 -3.55 33.11
C ARG A 135 -9.90 -4.91 33.75
N LYS A 136 -8.70 -5.11 34.32
CA LYS A 136 -8.39 -6.30 35.14
C LYS A 136 -9.33 -6.44 36.34
N GLN A 137 -9.68 -5.34 37.02
CA GLN A 137 -10.66 -5.36 38.13
C GLN A 137 -12.06 -5.76 37.66
N LYS A 138 -12.44 -5.40 36.43
CA LYS A 138 -13.67 -5.86 35.76
C LYS A 138 -13.59 -7.31 35.26
N LYS A 139 -12.46 -8.00 35.49
CA LYS A 139 -12.18 -9.37 35.04
C LYS A 139 -12.20 -9.53 33.51
N GLU A 140 -11.91 -8.45 32.80
CA GLU A 140 -11.69 -8.52 31.35
C GLU A 140 -10.39 -9.28 31.05
N LYS A 141 -10.37 -10.03 29.94
CA LYS A 141 -9.12 -10.49 29.32
C LYS A 141 -8.46 -9.26 28.71
N VAL A 142 -7.40 -8.78 29.33
CA VAL A 142 -6.68 -7.60 28.88
C VAL A 142 -5.19 -7.85 29.00
N ALA A 143 -4.45 -7.46 27.98
CA ALA A 143 -2.99 -7.47 27.94
C ALA A 143 -2.47 -6.02 27.89
N PHE A 144 -1.36 -5.77 28.57
CA PHE A 144 -0.61 -4.53 28.49
C PHE A 144 0.59 -4.75 27.58
N VAL A 145 0.77 -3.93 26.55
CA VAL A 145 1.88 -4.05 25.60
C VAL A 145 2.69 -2.75 25.61
N CYS A 146 3.91 -2.78 26.13
CA CYS A 146 4.89 -1.72 25.97
C CYS A 146 5.80 -2.07 24.79
N MET A 147 5.82 -1.24 23.77
CA MET A 147 6.49 -1.52 22.49
C MET A 147 7.96 -1.04 22.44
N GLY A 148 8.53 -0.70 23.59
CA GLY A 148 9.91 -0.19 23.72
C GLY A 148 10.00 1.34 23.80
N ASP A 149 11.23 1.84 23.81
CA ASP A 149 11.58 3.26 24.02
C ASP A 149 10.98 3.81 25.30
N PHE A 150 11.17 3.06 26.38
CA PHE A 150 10.66 3.45 27.69
C PHE A 150 11.71 4.17 28.55
N VAL A 151 12.97 4.16 28.13
CA VAL A 151 14.07 4.93 28.74
C VAL A 151 14.53 6.10 27.84
N ASP A 152 15.45 6.90 28.38
CA ASP A 152 16.08 8.08 27.76
C ASP A 152 15.13 9.25 27.47
N ARG A 153 15.71 10.42 27.11
CA ARG A 153 15.07 11.74 26.85
C ARG A 153 14.30 12.37 28.02
N GLY A 154 13.57 11.59 28.80
CA GLY A 154 12.88 12.01 30.02
C GLY A 154 13.67 11.73 31.29
N GLU A 155 13.25 12.36 32.39
CA GLU A 155 14.03 12.41 33.63
C GLU A 155 13.82 11.20 34.58
N TYR A 156 12.87 10.30 34.29
CA TYR A 156 12.42 9.25 35.21
C TYR A 156 12.42 7.84 34.60
N SER A 157 13.45 7.52 33.80
CA SER A 157 13.61 6.21 33.16
C SER A 157 13.66 5.08 34.20
N PHE A 158 14.35 5.27 35.34
CA PHE A 158 14.38 4.26 36.40
C PHE A 158 12.97 3.95 36.96
N GLU A 159 12.14 4.99 37.15
CA GLU A 159 10.76 4.81 37.67
C GLU A 159 9.87 4.11 36.65
N VAL A 160 10.04 4.42 35.35
CA VAL A 160 9.35 3.73 34.26
C VAL A 160 9.71 2.26 34.22
N VAL A 161 11.00 1.91 34.24
CA VAL A 161 11.49 0.52 34.30
C VAL A 161 10.92 -0.20 35.52
N LYS A 162 11.00 0.44 36.69
CA LYS A 162 10.45 -0.12 37.93
C LYS A 162 8.94 -0.38 37.82
N ALA A 163 8.17 0.57 37.29
CA ALA A 163 6.72 0.44 37.14
C ALA A 163 6.33 -0.69 36.18
N LEU A 164 7.02 -0.81 35.03
CA LEU A 164 6.82 -1.90 34.07
C LEU A 164 7.16 -3.27 34.71
N PHE A 165 8.27 -3.35 35.44
CA PHE A 165 8.68 -4.58 36.15
C PHE A 165 7.73 -4.95 37.29
N ASP A 166 7.24 -3.98 38.06
CA ASP A 166 6.20 -4.20 39.07
C ASP A 166 4.92 -4.74 38.42
N LEU A 167 4.51 -4.19 37.28
CA LEU A 167 3.35 -4.65 36.52
C LEU A 167 3.55 -6.09 36.02
N LYS A 168 4.70 -6.38 35.41
CA LYS A 168 5.09 -7.71 34.92
C LYS A 168 5.11 -8.75 36.03
N ARG A 169 5.72 -8.45 37.18
CA ARG A 169 5.71 -9.34 38.36
C ARG A 169 4.31 -9.65 38.87
N LYS A 170 3.38 -8.72 38.70
CA LYS A 170 2.02 -8.85 39.21
C LYS A 170 1.10 -9.62 38.26
N TYR A 171 1.27 -9.46 36.94
CA TYR A 171 0.34 -9.99 35.94
C TYR A 171 0.97 -10.95 34.91
N GLY A 172 2.28 -11.22 34.98
CA GLY A 172 2.98 -12.25 34.20
C GLY A 172 2.85 -12.07 32.69
N ASP A 173 2.39 -13.11 32.00
CA ASP A 173 2.23 -13.15 30.54
C ASP A 173 1.31 -12.06 29.97
N GLU A 174 0.40 -11.50 30.78
CA GLU A 174 -0.52 -10.44 30.35
C GLU A 174 0.17 -9.06 30.23
N VAL A 175 1.44 -8.94 30.60
CA VAL A 175 2.21 -7.69 30.46
C VAL A 175 3.40 -7.96 29.55
N ILE A 176 3.34 -7.50 28.31
CA ILE A 176 4.41 -7.67 27.34
C ILE A 176 5.25 -6.39 27.34
N ILE A 177 6.55 -6.52 27.60
CA ILE A 177 7.51 -5.41 27.52
C ILE A 177 8.46 -5.77 26.38
N MET A 178 8.38 -5.02 25.29
CA MET A 178 9.24 -5.20 24.13
C MET A 178 10.51 -4.37 24.27
N LYS A 179 11.54 -4.77 23.54
CA LYS A 179 12.79 -4.04 23.39
C LYS A 179 12.74 -3.13 22.16
N ALA A 180 13.34 -1.95 22.26
CA ALA A 180 13.60 -1.04 21.12
C ALA A 180 15.08 -0.61 21.08
N ASP A 181 15.40 0.42 20.29
CA ASP A 181 16.75 0.95 20.11
C ASP A 181 17.30 1.58 21.39
N HIS A 182 16.47 2.30 22.16
CA HIS A 182 16.88 2.84 23.45
C HIS A 182 17.12 1.76 24.53
N GLU A 183 16.78 0.50 24.28
CA GLU A 183 17.14 -0.62 25.15
C GLU A 183 18.25 -1.52 24.57
N ASP A 184 18.80 -1.22 23.38
CA ASP A 184 19.77 -2.06 22.64
C ASP A 184 21.00 -1.33 22.02
N HIS A 185 21.61 -0.40 22.75
CA HIS A 185 22.61 0.51 22.16
C HIS A 185 23.98 0.53 22.84
N ILE A 186 24.45 -0.61 23.37
CA ILE A 186 25.82 -0.75 23.89
C ILE A 186 26.67 -1.74 23.09
N GLU A 187 27.95 -1.42 22.97
CA GLU A 187 29.04 -2.32 22.60
C GLU A 187 29.84 -2.66 23.87
N VAL A 188 30.26 -3.93 23.99
CA VAL A 188 31.00 -4.44 25.15
C VAL A 188 32.40 -4.84 24.71
N ASP A 189 33.42 -4.27 25.34
CA ASP A 189 34.80 -4.76 25.24
C ASP A 189 35.06 -5.76 26.37
N GLU A 190 34.94 -7.05 26.05
CA GLU A 190 35.15 -8.17 26.99
C GLU A 190 36.59 -8.26 27.53
N THR A 191 37.54 -7.51 26.96
CA THR A 191 38.93 -7.46 27.45
C THR A 191 39.12 -6.46 28.58
N GLU A 192 38.21 -5.49 28.69
CA GLU A 192 38.22 -4.44 29.70
C GLU A 192 37.33 -4.82 30.90
N LYS A 193 37.81 -4.54 32.11
CA LYS A 193 37.07 -4.83 33.35
C LYS A 193 36.39 -3.61 33.94
N GLU A 194 36.96 -2.43 33.72
CA GLU A 194 36.42 -1.19 34.27
C GLU A 194 35.23 -0.71 33.44
N PRO A 195 34.07 -0.38 34.05
CA PRO A 195 32.88 0.03 33.31
C PRO A 195 33.09 1.18 32.32
N ALA A 196 34.01 2.10 32.64
CA ALA A 196 34.32 3.25 31.79
C ALA A 196 34.93 2.88 30.43
N SER A 197 35.67 1.77 30.37
CA SER A 197 36.33 1.27 29.16
C SER A 197 35.58 0.08 28.56
N LYS A 198 34.88 -0.70 29.40
CA LYS A 198 34.11 -1.89 29.03
C LYS A 198 32.89 -1.55 28.16
N TYR A 199 32.20 -0.45 28.45
CA TYR A 199 30.94 -0.10 27.78
C TYR A 199 31.08 1.10 26.88
N LYS A 200 30.65 0.93 25.63
CA LYS A 200 30.59 2.00 24.63
C LYS A 200 29.17 2.17 24.12
N ILE A 201 28.65 3.38 24.23
CA ILE A 201 27.34 3.76 23.72
C ILE A 201 27.41 3.95 22.21
N VAL A 202 26.40 3.46 21.48
CA VAL A 202 26.31 3.56 20.01
C VAL A 202 25.06 4.31 19.49
N ILE A 203 24.30 4.96 20.37
CA ILE A 203 23.18 5.86 20.04
C ILE A 203 23.37 7.22 20.72
N ASP A 204 22.72 8.25 20.18
CA ASP A 204 22.50 9.53 20.83
C ASP A 204 21.03 9.97 20.56
N PRO A 205 20.22 10.29 21.58
CA PRO A 205 20.54 10.36 23.02
C PRO A 205 20.50 9.00 23.75
N ALA A 206 21.19 8.90 24.90
CA ALA A 206 21.35 7.69 25.71
C ALA A 206 21.50 7.99 27.22
N GLU A 207 20.83 9.03 27.74
CA GLU A 207 21.13 9.62 29.06
C GLU A 207 20.97 8.63 30.23
N PHE A 208 20.01 7.70 30.13
CA PHE A 208 19.81 6.67 31.14
C PHE A 208 20.97 5.67 31.14
N THR A 209 21.43 5.24 29.96
CA THR A 209 22.60 4.36 29.85
C THR A 209 23.87 5.04 30.33
N GLU A 210 24.07 6.34 30.04
CA GLU A 210 25.17 7.12 30.62
C GLU A 210 25.11 7.13 32.15
N THR A 211 23.92 7.32 32.71
CA THR A 211 23.69 7.31 34.17
C THR A 211 23.96 5.93 34.76
N LEU A 212 23.58 4.84 34.07
CA LEU A 212 23.90 3.47 34.48
C LEU A 212 25.40 3.20 34.46
N ILE A 213 26.11 3.63 33.41
CA ILE A 213 27.57 3.50 33.31
C ILE A 213 28.25 4.26 34.45
N GLU A 214 27.80 5.48 34.77
CA GLU A 214 28.35 6.24 35.88
C GLU A 214 28.04 5.59 37.24
N SER A 215 26.86 4.97 37.38
CA SER A 215 26.51 4.15 38.55
C SER A 215 27.45 2.95 38.68
N ALA A 216 27.73 2.25 37.57
CA ALA A 216 28.65 1.12 37.52
C ALA A 216 30.07 1.55 37.91
N LYS A 217 30.57 2.69 37.39
CA LYS A 217 31.88 3.23 37.78
C LYS A 217 31.97 3.51 39.28
N LYS A 218 30.94 4.12 39.86
CA LYS A 218 30.89 4.44 41.30
C LYS A 218 30.86 3.18 42.18
N ALA A 219 30.17 2.14 41.73
CA ALA A 219 30.04 0.89 42.46
C ALA A 219 31.14 -0.15 42.14
N TYR A 220 32.05 0.17 41.22
CA TYR A 220 33.05 -0.77 40.72
C TYR A 220 33.97 -1.25 41.84
N ASP A 221 33.96 -2.56 42.06
CA ASP A 221 34.88 -3.30 42.90
C ASP A 221 35.32 -4.54 42.11
N PRO A 222 36.63 -4.73 41.82
CA PRO A 222 37.13 -5.89 41.09
C PRO A 222 36.77 -7.26 41.69
N ASN A 223 36.34 -7.31 42.96
CA ASN A 223 35.91 -8.53 43.64
C ASN A 223 34.38 -8.69 43.70
N SER A 224 33.62 -7.71 43.20
CA SER A 224 32.16 -7.73 43.14
C SER A 224 31.68 -8.15 41.76
N THR A 225 30.53 -8.81 41.71
CA THR A 225 29.84 -9.15 40.46
C THR A 225 28.73 -8.15 40.11
N PHE A 226 28.55 -7.12 40.93
CA PHE A 226 27.50 -6.12 40.73
C PHE A 226 27.89 -5.15 39.62
N ASP A 227 27.11 -5.13 38.55
CA ASP A 227 27.27 -4.22 37.43
C ASP A 227 25.88 -3.85 36.89
N PRO A 228 25.37 -2.63 37.14
CA PRO A 228 24.02 -2.26 36.75
C PRO A 228 23.81 -2.26 35.23
N VAL A 229 24.85 -2.01 34.44
CA VAL A 229 24.78 -2.06 32.97
C VAL A 229 24.63 -3.51 32.52
N GLU A 230 25.46 -4.41 33.04
CA GLU A 230 25.39 -5.83 32.73
C GLU A 230 24.06 -6.45 33.17
N ASP A 231 23.65 -6.17 34.41
CA ASP A 231 22.48 -6.80 35.02
C ASP A 231 21.17 -6.34 34.37
N LEU A 232 21.05 -5.06 34.01
CA LEU A 232 19.83 -4.54 33.37
C LEU A 232 19.86 -4.71 31.85
N LEU A 233 20.85 -4.17 31.14
CA LEU A 233 20.83 -4.16 29.67
C LEU A 233 21.15 -5.54 29.10
N LEU A 234 22.23 -6.19 29.58
CA LEU A 234 22.75 -7.41 28.96
C LEU A 234 22.10 -8.70 29.46
N LYS A 235 21.67 -8.76 30.73
CA LYS A 235 21.02 -9.94 31.31
C LYS A 235 19.49 -9.87 31.34
N THR A 236 18.92 -8.66 31.38
CA THR A 236 17.47 -8.48 31.51
C THR A 236 16.83 -8.01 30.20
N PHE A 237 17.22 -6.84 29.67
CA PHE A 237 16.63 -6.30 28.44
C PHE A 237 16.89 -7.16 27.21
N SER A 238 18.02 -7.89 27.17
CA SER A 238 18.33 -8.86 26.12
C SER A 238 17.32 -10.01 25.99
N LYS A 239 16.53 -10.29 27.03
CA LYS A 239 15.49 -11.35 27.05
C LYS A 239 14.10 -10.82 26.67
N LEU A 240 13.94 -9.52 26.49
CA LEU A 240 12.65 -8.94 26.11
C LEU A 240 12.29 -9.31 24.66
N PRO A 241 11.01 -9.57 24.36
CA PRO A 241 10.54 -9.78 22.99
C PRO A 241 10.69 -8.52 22.12
N TYR A 242 10.54 -8.69 20.82
CA TYR A 242 10.70 -7.61 19.82
C TYR A 242 9.51 -7.51 18.87
N GLY A 243 8.49 -8.37 19.03
CA GLY A 243 7.24 -8.24 18.29
C GLY A 243 6.05 -8.87 19.01
N VAL A 244 4.86 -8.39 18.67
CA VAL A 244 3.58 -8.97 19.11
C VAL A 244 2.70 -9.22 17.89
N ILE A 245 1.92 -10.30 17.93
CA ILE A 245 0.83 -10.55 16.99
C ILE A 245 -0.48 -10.70 17.75
N TRP A 246 -1.52 -10.05 17.24
CA TRP A 246 -2.87 -10.14 17.77
C TRP A 246 -3.87 -9.91 16.66
N ARG A 247 -4.84 -10.81 16.49
CA ARG A 247 -5.75 -10.79 15.34
C ARG A 247 -4.96 -10.55 14.04
N GLU A 248 -5.39 -9.65 13.18
CA GLU A 248 -4.74 -9.30 11.91
C GLU A 248 -3.71 -8.16 12.09
N ILE A 249 -3.13 -8.00 13.28
CA ILE A 249 -2.21 -6.92 13.61
C ILE A 249 -0.87 -7.49 14.05
N ILE A 250 0.21 -6.92 13.53
CA ILE A 250 1.57 -7.10 14.02
C ILE A 250 2.06 -5.80 14.66
N PHE A 251 2.78 -5.91 15.76
CA PHE A 251 3.39 -4.80 16.49
C PHE A 251 4.91 -4.96 16.45
N THR A 252 5.60 -3.90 16.06
CA THR A 252 7.06 -3.77 16.16
C THR A 252 7.38 -2.34 16.60
N HIS A 253 8.61 -2.08 17.05
CA HIS A 253 8.98 -0.72 17.47
C HIS A 253 9.14 0.21 16.25
N GLY A 254 10.06 -0.13 15.34
CA GLY A 254 10.37 0.60 14.12
C GLY A 254 9.81 -0.09 12.87
N GLY A 255 10.57 -1.02 12.29
CA GLY A 255 10.21 -1.73 11.05
C GLY A 255 10.01 -3.23 11.20
N LEU A 256 10.33 -3.97 10.14
CA LEU A 256 10.25 -5.44 10.05
C LEU A 256 11.67 -6.00 9.82
N PRO A 257 11.97 -7.29 10.08
CA PRO A 257 13.32 -7.86 9.95
C PRO A 257 13.71 -8.13 8.48
N ILE A 258 13.59 -7.11 7.62
CA ILE A 258 13.95 -7.15 6.21
C ILE A 258 15.44 -6.81 6.11
N LYS A 259 16.29 -7.83 5.97
CA LYS A 259 17.73 -7.62 5.81
C LYS A 259 18.04 -7.06 4.43
N ILE A 260 18.28 -5.76 4.37
CA ILE A 260 18.69 -5.10 3.14
C ILE A 260 20.23 -5.04 3.14
N ASP A 261 20.88 -5.53 2.07
CA ASP A 261 22.35 -5.52 1.98
C ASP A 261 22.89 -4.07 2.08
N PRO A 262 23.83 -3.78 3.00
CA PRO A 262 24.37 -2.43 3.19
C PRO A 262 25.32 -1.97 2.08
N ARG A 263 25.69 -2.84 1.12
CA ARG A 263 26.53 -2.48 -0.04
C ARG A 263 25.76 -1.59 -1.01
N PHE A 264 25.69 -0.30 -0.67
CA PHE A 264 25.29 0.74 -1.60
C PHE A 264 26.18 0.66 -2.84
N LYS A 265 25.58 0.37 -3.99
CA LYS A 265 26.18 0.75 -5.26
C LYS A 265 26.02 2.26 -5.34
N GLN A 266 27.09 2.99 -5.63
CA GLN A 266 27.08 4.47 -5.72
C GLN A 266 26.05 5.04 -6.72
N GLU A 267 25.37 4.17 -7.47
CA GLU A 267 24.40 4.47 -8.53
C GLU A 267 22.98 3.91 -8.25
N GLU A 268 22.68 3.42 -7.02
CA GLU A 268 21.35 2.86 -6.72
C GLU A 268 20.27 3.96 -6.80
N THR A 269 19.26 3.75 -7.66
CA THR A 269 18.07 4.62 -7.76
C THR A 269 16.98 4.15 -6.80
N ARG A 270 16.01 5.02 -6.51
CA ARG A 270 14.84 4.69 -5.68
C ARG A 270 14.10 3.46 -6.18
N GLU A 271 13.92 3.34 -7.49
CA GLU A 271 13.25 2.20 -8.12
C GLU A 271 14.03 0.92 -7.87
N THR A 272 15.36 0.93 -8.05
CA THR A 272 16.21 -0.24 -7.80
C THR A 272 16.29 -0.61 -6.31
N PHE A 273 16.23 0.37 -5.40
CA PHE A 273 16.12 0.12 -3.96
C PHE A 273 14.77 -0.51 -3.61
N ASN A 274 13.67 0.05 -4.09
CA ASN A 274 12.32 -0.50 -3.86
C ASN A 274 12.18 -1.92 -4.40
N GLU A 275 12.72 -2.21 -5.59
CA GLU A 275 12.78 -3.56 -6.16
C GLU A 275 13.59 -4.52 -5.27
N ARG A 276 14.70 -4.06 -4.69
CA ARG A 276 15.51 -4.86 -3.77
C ARG A 276 14.78 -5.13 -2.46
N VAL A 277 14.16 -4.11 -1.86
CA VAL A 277 13.34 -4.28 -0.66
C VAL A 277 12.20 -5.24 -0.93
N LEU A 278 11.49 -5.12 -2.06
CA LEU A 278 10.44 -6.06 -2.46
C LEU A 278 10.99 -7.48 -2.58
N LYS A 279 12.13 -7.68 -3.22
CA LYS A 279 12.73 -9.00 -3.40
C LYS A 279 13.14 -9.65 -2.07
N GLU A 280 13.66 -8.87 -1.14
CA GLU A 280 13.97 -9.36 0.22
C GLU A 280 12.68 -9.62 1.01
N ALA A 281 11.68 -8.75 0.89
CA ALA A 281 10.39 -8.88 1.55
C ALA A 281 9.53 -10.04 1.02
N GLU A 282 9.65 -10.39 -0.25
CA GLU A 282 9.00 -11.59 -0.84
C GLU A 282 9.56 -12.90 -0.25
N GLN A 283 10.79 -12.85 0.28
CA GLN A 283 11.41 -13.99 0.96
C GLN A 283 11.15 -13.98 2.47
N LEU A 284 10.68 -12.87 3.02
CA LEU A 284 10.38 -12.73 4.44
C LEU A 284 9.20 -13.63 4.81
N LYS A 285 9.41 -14.47 5.82
CA LYS A 285 8.39 -15.33 6.41
C LYS A 285 8.07 -14.85 7.81
N LEU A 286 6.85 -15.09 8.28
CA LEU A 286 6.52 -14.78 9.68
C LEU A 286 7.42 -15.54 10.67
N GLY A 287 7.83 -16.76 10.31
CA GLY A 287 8.79 -17.56 11.05
C GLY A 287 10.18 -16.92 11.20
N ASP A 288 10.54 -15.92 10.38
CA ASP A 288 11.79 -15.16 10.54
C ASP A 288 11.81 -14.34 11.84
N PHE A 289 10.65 -14.06 12.45
CA PHE A 289 10.58 -13.40 13.75
C PHE A 289 10.84 -14.37 14.91
N ILE A 290 10.97 -15.67 14.68
CA ILE A 290 11.11 -16.67 15.75
C ILE A 290 12.58 -16.91 16.04
N ASP A 291 13.01 -16.65 17.28
CA ASP A 291 14.39 -16.90 17.75
C ASP A 291 15.42 -16.16 16.87
N LEU A 292 15.23 -14.85 16.72
CA LEU A 292 16.16 -13.96 16.01
C LEU A 292 17.45 -13.81 16.82
N ARG A 293 18.42 -14.69 16.55
CA ARG A 293 19.73 -14.69 17.23
C ARG A 293 20.74 -13.71 16.65
N THR A 294 20.46 -13.13 15.50
CA THR A 294 21.39 -12.23 14.79
C THR A 294 20.99 -10.78 14.99
N ARG A 295 21.88 -9.99 15.61
CA ARG A 295 21.71 -8.54 15.82
C ARG A 295 21.30 -7.82 14.54
N ASP A 296 21.86 -8.20 13.39
CA ASP A 296 21.57 -7.62 12.07
C ASP A 296 20.08 -7.50 11.74
N LYS A 297 19.27 -8.55 12.00
CA LYS A 297 17.83 -8.53 11.69
C LYS A 297 17.02 -7.75 12.72
N LEU A 298 17.46 -7.76 13.97
CA LEU A 298 16.84 -7.00 15.05
C LEU A 298 17.01 -5.50 14.84
N LEU A 299 18.14 -5.07 14.26
CA LEU A 299 18.36 -3.66 13.92
C LEU A 299 17.21 -3.09 13.08
N HIS A 300 16.73 -3.82 12.07
CA HIS A 300 15.60 -3.35 11.25
C HIS A 300 14.27 -3.24 12.02
N ILE A 301 14.05 -4.11 13.01
CA ILE A 301 12.87 -4.02 13.87
C ILE A 301 12.93 -2.77 14.75
N TYR A 302 14.12 -2.39 15.22
CA TYR A 302 14.28 -1.26 16.14
C TYR A 302 14.44 0.07 15.38
N TRP A 303 15.16 0.09 14.27
CA TRP A 303 15.70 1.32 13.69
C TRP A 303 15.06 1.76 12.38
N ASP A 304 14.41 0.86 11.63
CA ASP A 304 13.87 1.23 10.31
C ASP A 304 12.74 2.28 10.43
N ASP A 305 12.81 3.23 9.52
CA ASP A 305 11.92 4.36 9.40
C ASP A 305 10.96 4.13 8.21
N ILE A 306 9.76 4.70 8.27
CA ILE A 306 8.90 4.88 7.11
C ILE A 306 9.14 6.24 6.47
N THR A 307 8.89 6.31 5.16
CA THR A 307 8.90 7.56 4.38
C THR A 307 7.66 7.66 3.48
N ASP A 308 7.35 8.88 3.01
CA ASP A 308 6.41 9.05 1.89
C ASP A 308 7.09 8.78 0.53
N GLU A 309 6.29 8.60 -0.52
CA GLU A 309 6.76 8.28 -1.87
C GLU A 309 7.60 9.40 -2.51
N ASN A 310 7.42 10.65 -2.07
CA ASN A 310 7.92 11.86 -2.73
C ASN A 310 9.05 12.56 -1.96
N GLN A 311 9.31 12.18 -0.71
CA GLN A 311 10.35 12.77 0.11
C GLN A 311 11.72 12.25 -0.35
N PRO A 312 12.59 13.16 -0.81
CA PRO A 312 13.98 12.82 -1.02
C PRO A 312 14.62 12.72 0.36
N ASP A 313 15.32 11.64 0.65
CA ASP A 313 16.79 11.72 0.71
C ASP A 313 17.41 10.58 1.52
N THR A 314 18.56 10.17 0.97
CA THR A 314 19.56 9.25 1.49
C THR A 314 19.06 7.87 1.86
N MET A 315 19.45 6.88 1.06
CA MET A 315 19.34 5.45 1.38
C MET A 315 20.14 5.04 2.64
N LYS A 316 20.78 6.01 3.33
CA LYS A 316 21.29 5.91 4.70
C LYS A 316 20.29 6.58 5.63
N GLY A 317 19.83 5.88 6.67
CA GLY A 317 19.11 6.52 7.76
C GLY A 317 19.89 7.67 8.40
N THR A 318 19.14 8.58 9.01
CA THR A 318 19.68 9.78 9.68
C THR A 318 20.29 9.47 11.05
N ARG A 319 20.19 8.23 11.55
CA ARG A 319 20.53 7.85 12.92
C ARG A 319 21.69 6.82 13.02
N GLY A 320 22.19 6.20 11.92
CA GLY A 320 23.21 5.13 12.03
C GLY A 320 23.07 3.88 11.10
N VAL A 321 23.57 2.73 11.58
CA VAL A 321 23.67 1.44 10.86
C VAL A 321 22.43 0.59 11.10
N GLY A 322 21.81 0.07 10.03
CA GLY A 322 20.61 -0.75 10.12
C GLY A 322 19.31 0.02 9.89
N GLU A 323 19.38 1.20 9.28
CA GLU A 323 18.26 2.11 9.08
C GLU A 323 17.93 2.31 7.61
N TYR A 324 16.80 1.78 7.21
CA TYR A 324 16.20 2.06 5.93
C TYR A 324 14.95 2.90 6.10
N ARG A 325 14.78 3.88 5.21
CA ARG A 325 13.53 4.63 5.05
C ARG A 325 12.69 3.94 3.99
N ILE A 326 11.75 3.10 4.44
CA ILE A 326 10.91 2.28 3.56
C ILE A 326 9.61 3.06 3.26
N PRO A 327 9.21 3.23 1.98
CA PRO A 327 7.92 3.85 1.67
C PRO A 327 6.77 3.15 2.39
N PHE A 328 5.86 3.90 3.02
CA PHE A 328 4.75 3.29 3.77
C PHE A 328 3.85 2.40 2.89
N SER A 329 3.72 2.69 1.60
CA SER A 329 2.95 1.85 0.66
C SER A 329 3.63 0.50 0.42
N LEU A 330 4.97 0.51 0.35
CA LEU A 330 5.79 -0.68 0.20
C LEU A 330 5.73 -1.52 1.47
N LEU A 331 5.97 -0.91 2.63
CA LEU A 331 5.90 -1.62 3.91
C LEU A 331 4.50 -2.21 4.16
N SER A 332 3.42 -1.49 3.79
CA SER A 332 2.05 -2.00 3.86
C SER A 332 1.85 -3.29 3.04
N LYS A 333 2.43 -3.37 1.85
CA LYS A 333 2.39 -4.61 1.03
C LYS A 333 3.12 -5.76 1.71
N VAL A 334 4.25 -5.50 2.36
CA VAL A 334 5.00 -6.54 3.09
C VAL A 334 4.17 -7.08 4.27
N VAL A 335 3.53 -6.19 5.03
CA VAL A 335 2.64 -6.55 6.15
C VAL A 335 1.49 -7.43 5.66
N GLN A 336 0.86 -7.06 4.55
CA GLN A 336 -0.21 -7.85 3.91
C GLN A 336 0.28 -9.22 3.42
N ASN A 337 1.48 -9.29 2.85
CA ASN A 337 2.06 -10.56 2.39
C ASN A 337 2.26 -11.56 3.54
N LEU A 338 2.57 -11.08 4.74
CA LEU A 338 2.71 -11.88 5.96
C LEU A 338 1.36 -12.30 6.59
N GLY A 339 0.23 -11.87 6.03
CA GLY A 339 -1.11 -12.18 6.53
C GLY A 339 -1.64 -11.23 7.58
N PHE A 340 -1.10 -10.00 7.66
CA PHE A 340 -1.57 -8.96 8.57
C PHE A 340 -2.24 -7.82 7.82
N ARG A 341 -3.28 -7.25 8.42
CA ARG A 341 -3.98 -6.07 7.92
C ARG A 341 -3.33 -4.78 8.39
N TYR A 342 -2.75 -4.77 9.59
CA TYR A 342 -2.15 -3.57 10.16
C TYR A 342 -0.77 -3.86 10.78
N LEU A 343 0.12 -2.88 10.66
CA LEU A 343 1.32 -2.75 11.47
C LEU A 343 1.13 -1.59 12.43
N ILE A 344 1.33 -1.83 13.72
CA ILE A 344 1.40 -0.79 14.75
C ILE A 344 2.86 -0.60 15.15
N ARG A 345 3.31 0.66 15.17
CA ARG A 345 4.70 1.04 15.47
C ARG A 345 4.82 2.36 16.25
N GLY A 346 6.02 2.64 16.73
CA GLY A 346 6.45 3.89 17.36
C GLY A 346 7.63 4.54 16.60
N HIS A 347 8.67 4.95 17.31
CA HIS A 347 10.00 5.42 16.85
C HIS A 347 10.05 6.79 16.15
N GLN A 348 9.05 7.09 15.30
CA GLN A 348 9.06 8.23 14.39
C GLN A 348 8.10 9.35 14.78
N TYR A 349 8.61 10.27 15.60
CA TYR A 349 7.92 11.51 15.98
C TYR A 349 7.56 12.43 14.79
N GLU A 350 8.32 12.41 13.68
CA GLU A 350 8.16 13.37 12.57
C GLU A 350 6.73 13.40 12.01
N TYR A 351 6.09 12.24 11.89
CA TYR A 351 4.73 12.11 11.36
C TYR A 351 3.63 12.48 12.36
N LEU A 352 3.99 12.64 13.63
CA LEU A 352 3.08 12.98 14.71
C LEU A 352 3.04 14.48 14.99
N LYS A 353 3.93 15.27 14.37
CA LYS A 353 3.91 16.73 14.50
C LYS A 353 2.54 17.31 14.18
N GLU A 354 2.16 18.34 14.93
CA GLU A 354 0.90 19.08 14.78
C GLU A 354 -0.38 18.25 15.01
N GLN A 355 -0.28 16.97 15.37
CA GLN A 355 -1.45 16.17 15.71
C GLN A 355 -2.00 16.58 17.09
N LYS A 356 -3.33 16.57 17.24
CA LYS A 356 -3.96 16.80 18.55
C LYS A 356 -3.62 15.66 19.51
N ILE A 357 -3.77 14.42 19.05
CA ILE A 357 -3.40 13.20 19.77
C ILE A 357 -2.29 12.54 18.95
N ALA A 358 -1.22 12.09 19.60
CA ALA A 358 -0.02 11.54 18.97
C ALA A 358 -0.25 10.17 18.32
N VAL A 359 -1.10 10.13 17.30
CA VAL A 359 -1.38 8.96 16.46
C VAL A 359 -1.64 9.39 15.02
N VAL A 360 -1.12 8.61 14.07
CA VAL A 360 -1.39 8.80 12.64
C VAL A 360 -1.48 7.44 11.97
N GLN A 361 -2.35 7.32 10.97
CA GLN A 361 -2.42 6.16 10.11
C GLN A 361 -2.01 6.55 8.69
N GLN A 362 -1.00 5.87 8.14
CA GLN A 362 -0.60 5.96 6.74
C GLN A 362 -0.81 4.58 6.09
N GLU A 363 -1.81 4.47 5.22
CA GLU A 363 -2.23 3.18 4.64
C GLU A 363 -2.60 2.16 5.74
N ASN A 364 -1.84 1.07 5.84
CA ASN A 364 -2.03 -0.01 6.81
C ASN A 364 -1.10 0.13 8.04
N ILE A 365 -0.40 1.26 8.19
CA ILE A 365 0.58 1.48 9.24
C ILE A 365 0.05 2.53 10.20
N ILE A 366 0.02 2.19 11.50
CA ILE A 366 -0.39 3.08 12.57
C ILE A 366 0.86 3.41 13.38
N THR A 367 1.22 4.69 13.42
CA THR A 367 2.31 5.20 14.24
C THR A 367 1.72 6.01 15.39
N PHE A 368 2.16 5.78 16.61
CA PHE A 368 1.70 6.55 17.78
C PHE A 368 2.82 6.74 18.80
N HIS A 369 2.71 7.72 19.70
CA HIS A 369 3.63 7.95 20.82
C HIS A 369 2.88 8.16 22.13
N SER A 370 3.45 7.70 23.25
CA SER A 370 2.85 7.83 24.58
C SER A 370 3.42 8.95 25.44
N ASN A 371 4.61 9.47 25.15
CA ASN A 371 5.22 10.54 25.92
C ASN A 371 4.38 11.84 25.89
N GLN A 372 4.29 12.54 27.01
CA GLN A 372 3.68 13.87 27.10
C GLN A 372 4.73 14.93 27.45
N SER A 373 5.74 14.59 28.25
CA SER A 373 6.66 15.54 28.86
C SER A 373 7.68 16.16 27.90
N PHE A 374 8.14 15.41 26.91
CA PHE A 374 9.24 15.80 26.02
C PHE A 374 8.73 16.37 24.70
N TYR A 375 8.04 15.56 23.89
CA TYR A 375 7.69 15.92 22.50
C TYR A 375 6.68 17.06 22.39
N THR A 376 5.82 17.26 23.40
CA THR A 376 4.82 18.35 23.39
C THR A 376 5.41 19.73 23.67
N THR A 377 6.67 19.77 24.14
CA THR A 377 7.41 21.01 24.36
C THR A 377 8.20 21.47 23.13
N ILE A 378 8.35 20.57 22.15
CA ILE A 378 9.04 20.86 20.89
C ILE A 378 8.15 21.76 20.03
N GLN A 379 8.76 22.73 19.35
CA GLN A 379 8.05 23.58 18.40
C GLN A 379 7.39 22.71 17.31
N ASN A 380 6.08 22.88 17.12
CA ASN A 380 5.23 22.10 16.21
C ASN A 380 5.10 20.60 16.58
N GLY A 381 5.34 20.24 17.85
CA GLY A 381 5.00 18.90 18.34
C GLY A 381 3.51 18.63 18.40
N TYR A 382 3.16 17.37 18.68
CA TYR A 382 1.77 17.03 18.99
C TYR A 382 1.34 17.67 20.31
N GLU A 383 0.04 17.88 20.47
CA GLU A 383 -0.51 18.48 21.69
C GLU A 383 -0.57 17.47 22.85
N GLN A 384 -0.92 16.21 22.57
CA GLN A 384 -1.18 15.20 23.58
C GLN A 384 -0.59 13.83 23.19
N GLY A 385 0.21 13.24 24.08
CA GLY A 385 0.63 11.84 23.96
C GLY A 385 -0.58 10.89 24.13
N CYS A 386 -0.45 9.63 23.71
CA CYS A 386 -1.56 8.68 23.78
C CYS A 386 -1.15 7.24 24.07
N TYR A 387 -2.10 6.46 24.55
CA TYR A 387 -2.03 5.00 24.55
C TYR A 387 -3.16 4.45 23.69
N LEU A 388 -2.93 3.29 23.07
CA LEU A 388 -3.96 2.64 22.25
C LEU A 388 -4.77 1.64 23.08
N VAL A 389 -6.06 1.60 22.83
CA VAL A 389 -6.99 0.59 23.31
C VAL A 389 -7.51 -0.17 22.11
N LEU A 390 -7.11 -1.43 21.99
CA LEU A 390 -7.58 -2.34 20.95
C LEU A 390 -8.56 -3.32 21.56
N ASN A 391 -9.82 -3.29 21.11
CA ASN A 391 -10.85 -4.15 21.67
C ASN A 391 -10.99 -5.44 20.86
N PRO A 392 -11.53 -6.54 21.42
CA PRO A 392 -11.74 -7.80 20.70
C PRO A 392 -12.59 -7.66 19.42
N ASP A 393 -13.41 -6.61 19.32
CA ASP A 393 -14.16 -6.23 18.11
C ASP A 393 -13.27 -5.63 17.01
N GLY A 394 -12.01 -5.32 17.28
CA GLY A 394 -11.04 -4.84 16.29
C GLY A 394 -11.09 -3.33 16.12
N SER A 395 -11.91 -2.64 16.92
CA SER A 395 -11.75 -1.20 17.09
C SER A 395 -10.41 -0.89 17.75
N ILE A 396 -9.86 0.25 17.34
CA ILE A 396 -8.65 0.83 17.91
C ILE A 396 -8.97 2.28 18.24
N GLU A 397 -8.82 2.63 19.50
CA GLU A 397 -8.99 3.98 20.01
C GLU A 397 -7.67 4.48 20.60
N ALA A 398 -7.22 5.66 20.19
CA ALA A 398 -6.12 6.36 20.84
C ALA A 398 -6.70 7.25 21.95
N LYS A 399 -6.29 7.01 23.18
CA LYS A 399 -6.71 7.79 24.36
C LYS A 399 -5.57 8.67 24.83
N SER A 400 -5.87 9.94 25.09
CA SER A 400 -4.90 10.89 25.60
C SER A 400 -4.33 10.46 26.97
N VAL A 401 -3.05 10.75 27.20
CA VAL A 401 -2.42 10.61 28.52
C VAL A 401 -2.56 11.87 29.38
N SER A 402 -2.93 13.02 28.80
CA SER A 402 -3.02 14.30 29.51
C SER A 402 -4.43 14.84 29.68
N SER A 403 -5.40 14.32 28.93
CA SER A 403 -6.81 14.71 29.01
C SER A 403 -7.75 13.51 28.85
N GLU A 404 -9.06 13.76 28.84
CA GLU A 404 -10.08 12.74 28.54
C GLU A 404 -10.37 12.64 27.02
N ASP A 405 -9.61 13.34 26.18
CA ASP A 405 -9.76 13.27 24.73
C ASP A 405 -9.42 11.86 24.21
N SER A 406 -10.15 11.44 23.18
CA SER A 406 -9.86 10.23 22.43
C SER A 406 -10.07 10.41 20.92
N GLN A 407 -9.44 9.55 20.15
CA GLN A 407 -9.54 9.50 18.70
C GLN A 407 -9.76 8.05 18.27
N VAL A 408 -10.84 7.82 17.52
CA VAL A 408 -11.06 6.53 16.85
C VAL A 408 -10.05 6.41 15.71
N VAL A 409 -9.17 5.43 15.80
CA VAL A 409 -8.21 5.09 14.75
C VAL A 409 -8.86 4.10 13.78
N ILE A 410 -9.44 3.01 14.33
CA ILE A 410 -10.20 2.00 13.58
C ILE A 410 -11.53 1.76 14.30
N GLY A 411 -12.65 1.71 13.56
CA GLY A 411 -13.98 1.43 14.11
C GLY A 411 -14.21 -0.06 14.46
N PRO A 412 -15.23 -0.38 15.27
CA PRO A 412 -15.52 -1.74 15.71
C PRO A 412 -15.94 -2.65 14.54
N GLN A 413 -15.43 -3.88 14.54
CA GLN A 413 -15.81 -4.97 13.63
C GLN A 413 -16.60 -6.01 14.44
N LYS A 414 -17.67 -6.61 13.90
CA LYS A 414 -18.53 -7.49 14.69
C LYS A 414 -17.78 -8.72 15.23
N THR A 415 -17.86 -9.01 16.54
CA THR A 415 -17.15 -10.12 17.22
C THR A 415 -17.88 -11.47 17.18
N LYS A 416 -17.08 -12.55 17.13
CA LYS A 416 -17.45 -14.00 17.10
C LYS A 416 -18.33 -14.56 18.23
N ALA A 417 -18.57 -13.84 19.33
CA ALA A 417 -19.14 -14.43 20.56
C ALA A 417 -20.68 -14.46 20.65
N GLU A 418 -21.40 -13.93 19.65
CA GLU A 418 -22.88 -13.86 19.63
C GLU A 418 -23.53 -14.67 18.49
N LEU A 419 -22.96 -15.82 18.08
CA LEU A 419 -23.53 -16.67 17.01
C LEU A 419 -23.80 -18.14 17.47
N PRO A 420 -24.97 -18.75 17.14
CA PRO A 420 -25.32 -20.13 17.52
C PRO A 420 -24.62 -21.24 16.70
N SER A 421 -24.78 -22.49 17.16
CA SER A 421 -24.03 -23.72 16.81
C SER A 421 -24.05 -24.21 15.35
N GLU A 422 -23.03 -25.02 15.00
CA GLU A 422 -22.63 -25.66 13.73
C GLU A 422 -23.72 -26.27 12.81
N VAL A 423 -24.97 -26.41 13.26
CA VAL A 423 -26.09 -26.89 12.42
C VAL A 423 -26.95 -25.73 11.89
N GLU A 424 -26.86 -24.54 12.48
CA GLU A 424 -27.34 -23.27 11.91
C GLU A 424 -26.28 -22.53 11.09
N GLN A 425 -25.01 -22.95 11.18
CA GLN A 425 -23.84 -22.35 10.49
C GLN A 425 -23.80 -22.57 8.96
N GLN A 426 -24.91 -23.01 8.37
CA GLN A 426 -25.13 -22.97 6.92
C GLN A 426 -25.95 -21.75 6.47
N ARG A 427 -26.30 -20.83 7.37
CA ARG A 427 -26.89 -19.53 7.01
C ARG A 427 -26.20 -18.40 7.78
N GLU A 428 -25.72 -17.43 7.00
CA GLU A 428 -25.18 -16.12 7.41
C GLU A 428 -23.71 -16.05 7.89
N ILE A 429 -22.82 -16.32 6.93
CA ILE A 429 -21.66 -15.45 6.66
C ILE A 429 -22.21 -14.06 6.32
N GLU A 430 -21.71 -12.96 6.89
CA GLU A 430 -22.01 -11.63 6.35
C GLU A 430 -21.42 -11.55 4.94
N ALA A 431 -22.24 -11.93 3.96
CA ALA A 431 -21.95 -11.69 2.56
C ALA A 431 -21.80 -10.18 2.39
N GLU A 432 -20.65 -9.74 1.87
CA GLU A 432 -20.50 -8.41 1.31
C GLU A 432 -21.75 -8.16 0.44
N SER A 433 -22.60 -7.21 0.84
CA SER A 433 -23.86 -7.03 0.13
C SER A 433 -23.52 -6.55 -1.29
N LEU A 434 -24.39 -6.84 -2.27
CA LEU A 434 -24.26 -6.28 -3.61
C LEU A 434 -23.98 -4.77 -3.54
N LYS A 435 -24.59 -4.08 -2.57
CA LYS A 435 -24.36 -2.66 -2.32
C LYS A 435 -22.93 -2.38 -1.89
N ASP A 436 -22.39 -3.11 -0.91
CA ASP A 436 -21.03 -2.88 -0.39
C ASP A 436 -19.97 -3.11 -1.46
N ARG A 437 -20.15 -4.14 -2.29
CA ARG A 437 -19.23 -4.39 -3.41
C ARG A 437 -19.31 -3.32 -4.49
N ILE A 438 -20.51 -2.80 -4.76
CA ILE A 438 -20.68 -1.67 -5.67
C ILE A 438 -19.97 -0.44 -5.10
N GLU A 439 -20.15 -0.13 -3.81
CA GLU A 439 -19.48 1.02 -3.18
C GLU A 439 -17.96 0.89 -3.20
N SER A 440 -17.42 -0.31 -2.92
CA SER A 440 -15.97 -0.57 -3.03
C SER A 440 -15.45 -0.34 -4.46
N LEU A 441 -16.18 -0.84 -5.47
CA LEU A 441 -15.81 -0.63 -6.87
C LEU A 441 -15.88 0.86 -7.24
N LEU A 442 -16.94 1.58 -6.81
CA LEU A 442 -17.09 3.02 -7.02
C LEU A 442 -15.97 3.84 -6.36
N GLN A 443 -15.52 3.44 -5.17
CA GLN A 443 -14.39 4.07 -4.50
C GLN A 443 -13.10 3.87 -5.31
N SER A 444 -12.84 2.64 -5.79
CA SER A 444 -11.71 2.35 -6.67
C SER A 444 -11.75 3.18 -7.96
N ILE A 445 -12.91 3.29 -8.61
CA ILE A 445 -13.12 4.10 -9.82
C ILE A 445 -12.88 5.58 -9.55
N THR A 446 -13.36 6.10 -8.43
CA THR A 446 -13.20 7.51 -8.04
C THR A 446 -11.74 7.83 -7.79
N GLN A 447 -11.01 6.93 -7.12
CA GLN A 447 -9.58 7.08 -6.90
C GLN A 447 -8.79 7.00 -8.22
N GLU A 448 -9.18 6.09 -9.13
CA GLU A 448 -8.43 5.86 -10.37
C GLU A 448 -8.71 6.91 -11.45
N TYR A 449 -9.95 7.40 -11.55
CA TYR A 449 -10.42 8.25 -12.65
C TYR A 449 -10.93 9.63 -12.21
N GLY A 450 -10.89 9.94 -10.91
CA GLY A 450 -11.48 11.14 -10.34
C GLY A 450 -11.02 12.45 -10.99
N GLU A 451 -9.73 12.56 -11.30
CA GLU A 451 -9.18 13.75 -11.96
C GLU A 451 -9.75 14.00 -13.37
N PHE A 452 -10.14 12.94 -14.07
CA PHE A 452 -10.74 13.02 -15.40
C PHE A 452 -12.26 13.20 -15.33
N ILE A 453 -12.91 12.50 -14.39
CA ILE A 453 -14.35 12.63 -14.11
C ILE A 453 -14.67 14.10 -13.80
N ASN A 454 -13.84 14.77 -12.98
CA ASN A 454 -14.00 16.17 -12.60
C ASN A 454 -13.92 17.17 -13.78
N LEU A 455 -13.51 16.74 -14.99
CA LEU A 455 -13.53 17.59 -16.19
C LEU A 455 -14.93 17.76 -16.77
N VAL A 456 -15.82 16.79 -16.55
CA VAL A 456 -17.13 16.69 -17.21
C VAL A 456 -18.29 16.52 -16.24
N VAL A 457 -18.00 16.17 -14.98
CA VAL A 457 -19.00 15.98 -13.93
C VAL A 457 -19.00 17.16 -12.97
N GLU A 458 -20.06 17.94 -13.01
CA GLU A 458 -20.27 19.08 -12.09
C GLU A 458 -20.90 18.63 -10.75
N LYS A 459 -21.55 17.47 -10.73
CA LYS A 459 -22.27 16.91 -9.58
C LYS A 459 -21.83 15.47 -9.29
N PRO A 460 -20.76 15.28 -8.49
CA PRO A 460 -20.20 13.96 -8.22
C PRO A 460 -21.21 12.95 -7.64
N ASN A 461 -22.13 13.40 -6.79
CA ASN A 461 -23.14 12.53 -6.18
C ASN A 461 -24.14 11.97 -7.21
N GLU A 462 -24.59 12.79 -8.17
CA GLU A 462 -25.50 12.33 -9.23
C GLU A 462 -24.79 11.35 -10.19
N PHE A 463 -23.50 11.57 -10.43
CA PHE A 463 -22.68 10.69 -11.25
C PHE A 463 -22.38 9.34 -10.57
N ASN A 464 -22.12 9.33 -9.26
CA ASN A 464 -21.93 8.09 -8.51
C ASN A 464 -23.21 7.23 -8.50
N GLU A 465 -24.38 7.85 -8.35
CA GLU A 465 -25.67 7.15 -8.48
C GLU A 465 -25.88 6.60 -9.90
N GLU A 466 -25.40 7.31 -10.92
CA GLU A 466 -25.46 6.82 -12.29
C GLU A 466 -24.55 5.62 -12.53
N LEU A 467 -23.30 5.66 -12.05
CA LEU A 467 -22.38 4.51 -12.11
C LEU A 467 -22.93 3.31 -11.34
N ARG A 468 -23.50 3.55 -10.16
CA ARG A 468 -24.19 2.54 -9.35
C ARG A 468 -25.26 1.81 -10.14
N ARG A 469 -26.11 2.53 -10.87
CA ARG A 469 -27.14 1.93 -11.76
C ARG A 469 -26.54 1.10 -12.88
N ILE A 470 -25.48 1.60 -13.54
CA ILE A 470 -24.80 0.86 -14.63
C ILE A 470 -24.27 -0.48 -14.11
N ILE A 471 -23.64 -0.48 -12.93
CA ILE A 471 -23.12 -1.69 -12.29
C ILE A 471 -24.27 -2.63 -11.91
N GLU A 472 -25.33 -2.12 -11.28
CA GLU A 472 -26.48 -2.93 -10.90
C GLU A 472 -27.15 -3.59 -12.11
N GLU A 473 -27.35 -2.87 -13.21
CA GLU A 473 -27.96 -3.42 -14.43
C GLU A 473 -27.11 -4.51 -15.09
N GLU A 474 -25.78 -4.43 -14.99
CA GLU A 474 -24.88 -5.41 -15.59
C GLU A 474 -24.80 -6.70 -14.78
N ILE A 475 -24.96 -6.59 -13.45
CA ILE A 475 -24.77 -7.71 -12.53
C ILE A 475 -26.09 -8.41 -12.19
N ARG A 476 -27.20 -7.65 -12.11
CA ARG A 476 -28.51 -8.17 -11.70
C ARG A 476 -29.00 -9.37 -12.55
N PRO A 477 -28.93 -9.37 -13.89
CA PRO A 477 -29.31 -10.54 -14.68
C PRO A 477 -28.44 -11.77 -14.42
N LYS A 478 -27.12 -11.56 -14.20
CA LYS A 478 -26.15 -12.63 -13.90
C LYS A 478 -26.40 -13.25 -12.52
N LEU A 479 -26.90 -12.44 -11.58
CA LEU A 479 -27.35 -12.90 -10.27
C LEU A 479 -28.66 -13.69 -10.35
N GLU A 480 -29.58 -13.30 -11.23
CA GLU A 480 -30.89 -13.96 -11.40
C GLU A 480 -30.80 -15.34 -12.09
N GLU A 481 -29.78 -15.57 -12.91
CA GLU A 481 -29.55 -16.88 -13.57
C GLU A 481 -29.01 -17.97 -12.62
N GLN A 482 -28.38 -17.59 -11.51
CA GLN A 482 -27.86 -18.54 -10.52
C GLN A 482 -28.86 -18.75 -9.37
N LYS A 483 -29.41 -19.96 -9.27
CA LYS A 483 -30.43 -20.33 -8.27
C LYS A 483 -29.93 -20.40 -6.81
N GLU A 484 -28.65 -20.13 -6.55
CA GLU A 484 -28.03 -20.26 -5.23
C GLU A 484 -27.46 -18.92 -4.72
N GLN A 485 -27.67 -18.66 -3.43
CA GLN A 485 -27.30 -17.43 -2.72
C GLN A 485 -25.77 -17.21 -2.55
N LYS A 486 -24.93 -18.16 -2.96
CA LYS A 486 -23.44 -18.10 -2.93
C LYS A 486 -22.81 -17.45 -4.18
N ALA A 487 -23.58 -16.71 -4.97
CA ALA A 487 -23.17 -16.29 -6.31
C ALA A 487 -22.52 -14.89 -6.39
N ILE A 488 -22.68 -13.99 -5.42
CA ILE A 488 -22.27 -12.57 -5.56
C ILE A 488 -20.76 -12.38 -5.68
N GLU A 489 -19.96 -12.92 -4.75
CA GLU A 489 -18.49 -12.79 -4.78
C GLU A 489 -17.90 -13.42 -6.03
N LYS A 490 -18.39 -14.61 -6.39
CA LYS A 490 -17.97 -15.31 -7.59
C LYS A 490 -18.33 -14.50 -8.84
N ILE A 491 -19.54 -13.96 -8.92
CA ILE A 491 -19.97 -13.15 -10.07
C ILE A 491 -19.17 -11.85 -10.14
N PHE A 492 -18.93 -11.14 -9.03
CA PHE A 492 -18.10 -9.94 -9.08
C PHE A 492 -16.66 -10.27 -9.45
N ALA A 493 -16.03 -11.28 -8.86
CA ALA A 493 -14.66 -11.67 -9.22
C ALA A 493 -14.55 -12.09 -10.69
N GLU A 494 -15.54 -12.84 -11.21
CA GLU A 494 -15.59 -13.24 -12.62
C GLU A 494 -15.88 -12.07 -13.58
N ASN A 495 -16.49 -10.98 -13.09
CA ASN A 495 -16.93 -9.84 -13.92
C ASN A 495 -16.24 -8.52 -13.58
N GLU A 496 -15.30 -8.47 -12.65
CA GLU A 496 -14.71 -7.22 -12.14
C GLU A 496 -14.02 -6.43 -13.25
N GLU A 497 -13.22 -7.12 -14.06
CA GLU A 497 -12.54 -6.53 -15.21
C GLU A 497 -13.53 -6.07 -16.29
N ALA A 498 -14.61 -6.82 -16.51
CA ALA A 498 -15.66 -6.42 -17.45
C ALA A 498 -16.41 -5.17 -16.96
N LEU A 499 -16.65 -5.05 -15.65
CA LEU A 499 -17.29 -3.88 -15.04
C LEU A 499 -16.37 -2.65 -15.12
N LYS A 500 -15.09 -2.81 -14.79
CA LYS A 500 -14.07 -1.76 -14.95
C LYS A 500 -13.96 -1.32 -16.40
N GLU A 501 -14.00 -2.24 -17.35
CA GLU A 501 -14.03 -1.94 -18.79
C GLU A 501 -15.28 -1.12 -19.19
N ILE A 502 -16.48 -1.54 -18.77
CA ILE A 502 -17.74 -0.83 -19.03
C ILE A 502 -17.68 0.60 -18.50
N ILE A 503 -17.17 0.78 -17.28
CA ILE A 503 -17.10 2.09 -16.62
C ILE A 503 -16.03 2.98 -17.24
N ARG A 504 -14.85 2.43 -17.50
CA ARG A 504 -13.77 3.14 -18.20
C ARG A 504 -14.23 3.62 -19.58
N ARG A 505 -14.99 2.79 -20.31
CA ARG A 505 -15.59 3.17 -21.59
C ARG A 505 -16.66 4.25 -21.45
N TYR A 506 -17.49 4.17 -20.41
CA TYR A 506 -18.50 5.17 -20.12
C TYR A 506 -17.88 6.55 -19.83
N ILE A 507 -16.86 6.60 -18.96
CA ILE A 507 -16.07 7.81 -18.69
C ILE A 507 -15.44 8.33 -19.99
N GLY A 508 -14.89 7.42 -20.79
CA GLY A 508 -14.39 7.73 -22.13
C GLY A 508 -15.42 8.42 -23.03
N LEU A 509 -16.65 7.92 -23.10
CA LEU A 509 -17.71 8.52 -23.90
C LEU A 509 -18.09 9.94 -23.41
N LEU A 510 -18.10 10.16 -22.10
CA LEU A 510 -18.35 11.49 -21.52
C LEU A 510 -17.26 12.49 -21.92
N LEU A 511 -15.99 12.10 -21.83
CA LEU A 511 -14.86 12.94 -22.22
C LEU A 511 -14.85 13.19 -23.73
N LEU A 512 -14.92 12.13 -24.53
CA LEU A 512 -14.79 12.19 -26.00
C LEU A 512 -15.98 12.87 -26.68
N SER A 513 -17.14 12.94 -26.03
CA SER A 513 -18.34 13.61 -26.57
C SER A 513 -18.48 15.06 -26.11
N ASN A 514 -17.70 15.52 -25.13
CA ASN A 514 -17.86 16.85 -24.57
C ASN A 514 -17.07 17.90 -25.40
N ALA A 515 -17.79 18.66 -26.23
CA ALA A 515 -17.22 19.71 -27.07
C ALA A 515 -16.54 20.84 -26.29
N SER A 516 -16.96 21.09 -25.03
CA SER A 516 -16.37 22.16 -24.21
C SER A 516 -14.91 21.89 -23.83
N LEU A 517 -14.48 20.63 -23.82
CA LEU A 517 -13.11 20.24 -23.51
C LEU A 517 -12.13 20.57 -24.65
N LEU A 518 -12.63 20.71 -25.88
CA LEU A 518 -11.81 21.01 -27.06
C LEU A 518 -11.42 22.49 -27.15
N GLY A 519 -12.18 23.38 -26.50
CA GLY A 519 -11.89 24.81 -26.45
C GLY A 519 -10.80 25.21 -25.45
N ASP A 520 -10.30 24.26 -24.64
CA ASP A 520 -9.31 24.48 -23.59
C ASP A 520 -8.18 23.45 -23.75
N GLU A 521 -7.02 23.93 -24.20
CA GLU A 521 -5.86 23.07 -24.49
C GLU A 521 -5.36 22.29 -23.26
N SER A 522 -5.53 22.84 -22.06
CA SER A 522 -5.16 22.15 -20.82
C SER A 522 -6.10 20.97 -20.54
N LYS A 523 -7.40 21.17 -20.71
CA LYS A 523 -8.40 20.10 -20.54
C LYS A 523 -8.27 19.04 -21.63
N LYS A 524 -8.06 19.46 -22.87
CA LYS A 524 -7.79 18.57 -24.00
C LYS A 524 -6.59 17.67 -23.73
N LYS A 525 -5.47 18.23 -23.26
CA LYS A 525 -4.28 17.46 -22.88
C LYS A 525 -4.55 16.44 -21.77
N LYS A 526 -5.42 16.75 -20.80
CA LYS A 526 -5.84 15.77 -19.78
C LYS A 526 -6.68 14.63 -20.36
N VAL A 527 -7.51 14.91 -21.36
CA VAL A 527 -8.22 13.83 -22.09
C VAL A 527 -7.23 12.98 -22.86
N GLU A 528 -6.24 13.58 -23.51
CA GLU A 528 -5.16 12.85 -24.19
C GLU A 528 -4.38 11.93 -23.24
N GLU A 529 -4.01 12.45 -22.06
CA GLU A 529 -3.36 11.70 -21.00
C GLU A 529 -4.21 10.52 -20.51
N PHE A 530 -5.53 10.71 -20.38
CA PHE A 530 -6.44 9.62 -20.04
C PHE A 530 -6.43 8.51 -21.09
N LEU A 531 -6.50 8.86 -22.38
CA LEU A 531 -6.47 7.91 -23.49
C LEU A 531 -5.13 7.15 -23.54
N GLU A 532 -4.02 7.83 -23.23
CA GLU A 532 -2.69 7.23 -23.23
C GLU A 532 -2.46 6.30 -22.03
N LYS A 533 -2.81 6.74 -20.82
CA LYS A 533 -2.50 6.01 -19.59
C LYS A 533 -3.52 4.92 -19.26
N LYS A 534 -4.81 5.14 -19.56
CA LYS A 534 -5.88 4.29 -19.03
C LYS A 534 -6.49 3.34 -20.07
N PHE A 535 -6.50 3.69 -21.35
CA PHE A 535 -7.16 2.84 -22.35
C PHE A 535 -6.30 1.69 -22.85
N SER A 536 -6.88 0.49 -22.87
CA SER A 536 -6.32 -0.67 -23.57
C SER A 536 -6.46 -0.55 -25.09
N ILE A 537 -5.81 -1.44 -25.84
CA ILE A 537 -6.01 -1.55 -27.29
C ILE A 537 -7.48 -1.88 -27.60
N ASP A 538 -8.11 -2.76 -26.81
CA ASP A 538 -9.51 -3.14 -26.99
C ASP A 538 -10.47 -1.94 -26.75
N ASP A 539 -10.13 -1.04 -25.82
CA ASP A 539 -10.89 0.21 -25.62
C ASP A 539 -10.75 1.15 -26.81
N LEU A 540 -9.54 1.37 -27.30
CA LEU A 540 -9.32 2.21 -28.47
C LEU A 540 -10.07 1.65 -29.70
N ILE A 541 -10.03 0.33 -29.91
CA ILE A 541 -10.81 -0.37 -30.94
C ILE A 541 -12.32 -0.12 -30.75
N TYR A 542 -12.83 -0.23 -29.52
CA TYR A 542 -14.23 0.02 -29.22
C TYR A 542 -14.67 1.43 -29.68
N PHE A 543 -13.91 2.48 -29.35
CA PHE A 543 -14.27 3.84 -29.75
C PHE A 543 -14.13 4.08 -31.25
N ILE A 544 -13.05 3.57 -31.85
CA ILE A 544 -12.80 3.63 -33.30
C ILE A 544 -13.96 2.99 -34.09
N THR A 545 -14.48 1.87 -33.60
CA THR A 545 -15.54 1.11 -34.30
C THR A 545 -16.94 1.66 -34.12
N LYS A 546 -17.17 2.57 -33.17
CA LYS A 546 -18.50 3.12 -32.84
C LYS A 546 -18.65 4.60 -33.22
N ALA A 547 -17.65 5.18 -33.89
CA ALA A 547 -17.35 6.61 -33.98
C ALA A 547 -18.36 7.58 -34.66
N ASP A 548 -19.62 7.22 -34.90
CA ASP A 548 -20.62 8.14 -35.47
C ASP A 548 -21.69 8.53 -34.44
N GLU A 549 -22.30 7.55 -33.79
CA GLU A 549 -23.21 7.71 -32.66
C GLU A 549 -23.10 6.44 -31.79
N VAL A 550 -22.77 6.60 -30.51
CA VAL A 550 -22.65 5.49 -29.57
C VAL A 550 -23.87 5.50 -28.66
N GLN A 551 -24.74 4.52 -28.85
CA GLN A 551 -25.75 4.21 -27.85
C GLN A 551 -25.06 3.44 -26.73
N PHE A 552 -25.04 4.02 -25.53
CA PHE A 552 -24.58 3.35 -24.33
C PHE A 552 -25.69 3.45 -23.28
N LYS A 553 -26.32 2.30 -22.99
CA LYS A 553 -27.54 2.23 -22.19
C LYS A 553 -28.60 3.19 -22.76
N GLU A 554 -29.16 4.08 -21.95
CA GLU A 554 -30.17 5.06 -22.38
C GLU A 554 -29.58 6.32 -23.03
N ARG A 555 -28.25 6.51 -22.96
CA ARG A 555 -27.59 7.72 -23.45
C ARG A 555 -27.05 7.56 -24.87
N LYS A 556 -27.17 8.65 -25.63
CA LYS A 556 -26.59 8.81 -26.95
C LYS A 556 -25.37 9.71 -26.87
N PHE A 557 -24.24 9.17 -27.29
CA PHE A 557 -22.97 9.88 -27.33
C PHE A 557 -22.55 10.13 -28.76
N LYS A 558 -21.98 11.31 -29.02
CA LYS A 558 -21.40 11.67 -30.30
C LYS A 558 -19.96 12.08 -30.09
N ILE A 559 -19.04 11.18 -30.45
CA ILE A 559 -17.60 11.43 -30.36
C ILE A 559 -17.25 12.62 -31.24
N GLN A 560 -16.56 13.61 -30.68
CA GLN A 560 -16.15 14.79 -31.41
C GLN A 560 -15.18 14.44 -32.53
N ASN A 561 -15.29 15.15 -33.66
CA ASN A 561 -14.54 14.82 -34.89
C ASN A 561 -13.02 14.84 -34.69
N GLU A 562 -12.52 15.70 -33.81
CA GLU A 562 -11.08 15.80 -33.49
C GLU A 562 -10.53 14.49 -32.95
N TRP A 563 -11.28 13.80 -32.08
CA TRP A 563 -10.89 12.51 -31.51
C TRP A 563 -10.92 11.36 -32.51
N LYS A 564 -11.72 11.47 -33.59
CA LYS A 564 -11.86 10.39 -34.59
C LYS A 564 -10.57 10.11 -35.36
N VAL A 565 -9.68 11.10 -35.43
CA VAL A 565 -8.35 10.94 -36.00
C VAL A 565 -7.31 10.60 -34.94
N TYR A 566 -7.46 11.17 -33.73
CA TYR A 566 -6.55 10.93 -32.62
C TYR A 566 -6.54 9.47 -32.14
N LEU A 567 -7.71 8.87 -31.95
CA LEU A 567 -7.85 7.50 -31.42
C LEU A 567 -7.09 6.44 -32.26
N PRO A 568 -7.22 6.40 -33.61
CA PRO A 568 -6.45 5.50 -34.47
C PRO A 568 -4.94 5.70 -34.37
N LEU A 569 -4.47 6.94 -34.27
CA LEU A 569 -3.04 7.26 -34.16
C LEU A 569 -2.46 6.69 -32.87
N LYS A 570 -3.17 6.89 -31.75
CA LYS A 570 -2.76 6.33 -30.45
C LYS A 570 -2.81 4.82 -30.41
N LEU A 571 -3.81 4.21 -31.05
CA LEU A 571 -3.90 2.76 -31.16
C LEU A 571 -2.65 2.19 -31.82
N ILE A 572 -2.24 2.77 -32.96
CA ILE A 572 -1.07 2.27 -33.72
C ILE A 572 0.21 2.36 -32.91
N LYS A 573 0.38 3.43 -32.13
CA LYS A 573 1.52 3.58 -31.23
C LYS A 573 1.59 2.48 -30.18
N LYS A 574 0.42 1.98 -29.72
CA LYS A 574 0.29 0.88 -28.76
C LYS A 574 0.38 -0.53 -29.35
N LEU A 575 0.37 -0.69 -30.68
CA LEU A 575 0.49 -2.02 -31.28
C LEU A 575 1.91 -2.56 -31.09
N GLU A 576 2.01 -3.71 -30.43
CA GLU A 576 3.27 -4.41 -30.19
C GLU A 576 3.21 -5.88 -30.61
N LYS A 577 2.05 -6.52 -30.44
CA LYS A 577 1.88 -7.96 -30.68
C LYS A 577 1.10 -8.24 -31.96
N LYS A 578 1.34 -9.43 -32.51
CA LYS A 578 0.65 -9.95 -33.70
C LYS A 578 -0.87 -10.02 -33.48
N GLU A 579 -1.29 -10.44 -32.29
CA GLU A 579 -2.69 -10.58 -31.90
C GLU A 579 -3.41 -9.22 -31.88
N ASP A 580 -2.72 -8.17 -31.41
CA ASP A 580 -3.26 -6.82 -31.37
C ASP A 580 -3.43 -6.23 -32.77
N LEU A 581 -2.44 -6.48 -33.64
CA LEU A 581 -2.53 -6.11 -35.05
C LEU A 581 -3.71 -6.83 -35.72
N GLU A 582 -3.86 -8.13 -35.51
CA GLU A 582 -4.99 -8.89 -36.07
C GLU A 582 -6.35 -8.36 -35.59
N LYS A 583 -6.50 -8.11 -34.29
CA LYS A 583 -7.71 -7.51 -33.69
C LYS A 583 -8.03 -6.16 -34.33
N TYR A 584 -7.02 -5.29 -34.45
CA TYR A 584 -7.16 -3.98 -35.06
C TYR A 584 -7.60 -4.09 -36.53
N LEU A 585 -6.92 -4.91 -37.34
CA LEU A 585 -7.23 -5.07 -38.77
C LEU A 585 -8.65 -5.61 -38.98
N LYS A 586 -9.08 -6.60 -38.19
CA LYS A 586 -10.46 -7.12 -38.24
C LYS A 586 -11.48 -6.05 -37.89
N ALA A 587 -11.25 -5.29 -36.83
CA ALA A 587 -12.12 -4.19 -36.43
C ALA A 587 -12.23 -3.11 -37.53
N LEU A 588 -11.13 -2.84 -38.20
CA LEU A 588 -11.02 -1.87 -39.28
C LEU A 588 -11.83 -2.26 -40.51
N ILE A 589 -11.74 -3.52 -40.95
CA ILE A 589 -12.57 -4.05 -42.05
C ILE A 589 -14.06 -3.89 -41.70
N ASN A 590 -14.46 -4.28 -40.49
CA ASN A 590 -15.86 -4.16 -40.07
C ASN A 590 -16.35 -2.70 -40.08
N VAL A 591 -15.47 -1.73 -39.84
CA VAL A 591 -15.82 -0.30 -39.99
C VAL A 591 -15.97 0.05 -41.46
N ILE A 592 -14.99 -0.30 -42.29
CA ILE A 592 -14.99 -0.02 -43.74
C ILE A 592 -16.22 -0.60 -44.42
N GLU A 593 -16.62 -1.83 -44.08
CA GLU A 593 -17.81 -2.50 -44.60
C GLU A 593 -19.11 -1.79 -44.21
N ARG A 594 -19.27 -1.41 -42.93
CA ARG A 594 -20.43 -0.63 -42.48
C ARG A 594 -20.55 0.71 -43.18
N LYS A 595 -19.42 1.23 -43.64
CA LYS A 595 -19.25 2.52 -44.28
C LYS A 595 -19.11 2.45 -45.80
N ARG A 596 -19.31 1.25 -46.37
CA ARG A 596 -19.19 0.94 -47.80
C ARG A 596 -19.99 1.90 -48.68
N ASP A 597 -21.25 2.16 -48.33
CA ASP A 597 -22.12 2.97 -49.18
C ASP A 597 -21.67 4.44 -49.24
N LEU A 598 -21.12 4.96 -48.14
CA LEU A 598 -20.53 6.30 -48.13
C LEU A 598 -19.25 6.35 -48.98
N LEU A 599 -18.43 5.30 -48.93
CA LEU A 599 -17.26 5.19 -49.81
C LEU A 599 -17.69 5.18 -51.28
N ILE A 600 -18.71 4.39 -51.64
CA ILE A 600 -19.27 4.36 -52.98
C ILE A 600 -19.79 5.74 -53.39
N GLU A 601 -20.50 6.45 -52.51
CA GLU A 601 -20.99 7.80 -52.78
C GLU A 601 -19.84 8.79 -53.02
N ASN A 602 -18.79 8.74 -52.20
CA ASN A 602 -17.62 9.61 -52.33
C ASN A 602 -16.86 9.35 -53.63
N TYR A 603 -16.63 8.08 -53.99
CA TYR A 603 -15.99 7.72 -55.26
C TYR A 603 -16.89 8.04 -56.47
N ALA A 604 -18.20 7.85 -56.35
CA ALA A 604 -19.14 8.22 -57.41
C ALA A 604 -19.13 9.74 -57.65
N LYS A 605 -19.15 10.57 -56.60
CA LYS A 605 -19.00 12.03 -56.71
C LYS A 605 -17.68 12.44 -57.38
N LYS A 606 -16.60 11.71 -57.10
CA LYS A 606 -15.31 11.93 -57.76
C LYS A 606 -15.37 11.57 -59.25
N TYR A 607 -15.83 10.37 -59.59
CA TYR A 607 -15.98 9.93 -60.97
C TYR A 607 -16.89 10.86 -61.79
N GLN A 608 -17.94 11.41 -61.17
CA GLN A 608 -18.75 12.46 -61.77
C GLN A 608 -17.95 13.74 -62.07
N LYS A 609 -17.08 14.18 -61.14
CA LYS A 609 -16.16 15.30 -61.39
C LYS A 609 -15.14 15.01 -62.50
N GLU A 610 -14.79 13.74 -62.69
CA GLU A 610 -13.91 13.26 -63.77
C GLU A 610 -14.65 13.05 -65.11
N GLY A 611 -15.95 13.38 -65.18
CA GLY A 611 -16.73 13.42 -66.42
C GLY A 611 -17.60 12.18 -66.67
N LEU A 612 -17.69 11.23 -65.73
CA LEU A 612 -18.62 10.10 -65.82
C LEU A 612 -20.06 10.54 -65.49
N ASP A 613 -21.04 9.99 -66.20
CA ASP A 613 -22.44 10.21 -65.85
C ASP A 613 -22.78 9.54 -64.50
N SER A 614 -23.85 9.98 -63.85
CA SER A 614 -24.19 9.58 -62.49
C SER A 614 -24.34 8.06 -62.31
N LYS A 615 -24.88 7.37 -63.32
CA LYS A 615 -25.12 5.92 -63.24
C LYS A 615 -23.80 5.17 -63.40
N THR A 616 -23.01 5.49 -64.43
CA THR A 616 -21.72 4.84 -64.70
C THR A 616 -20.72 5.11 -63.57
N ALA A 617 -20.70 6.34 -63.02
CA ALA A 617 -19.87 6.70 -61.88
C ALA A 617 -20.19 5.85 -60.64
N ARG A 618 -21.47 5.60 -60.36
CA ARG A 618 -21.88 4.78 -59.22
C ARG A 618 -21.54 3.30 -59.43
N GLU A 619 -21.78 2.74 -60.62
CA GLU A 619 -21.42 1.36 -60.95
C GLU A 619 -19.91 1.11 -60.84
N GLN A 620 -19.09 2.06 -61.34
CA GLN A 620 -17.64 1.99 -61.25
C GLN A 620 -17.14 2.13 -59.80
N ALA A 621 -17.74 3.03 -59.02
CA ALA A 621 -17.44 3.17 -57.60
C ALA A 621 -17.80 1.91 -56.80
N GLU A 622 -18.95 1.31 -57.08
CA GLU A 622 -19.38 0.07 -56.42
C GLU A 622 -18.45 -1.10 -56.73
N LYS A 623 -18.09 -1.30 -58.00
CA LYS A 623 -17.12 -2.31 -58.40
C LYS A 623 -15.78 -2.11 -57.68
N TYR A 624 -15.28 -0.87 -57.68
CA TYR A 624 -13.99 -0.54 -57.06
C TYR A 624 -14.00 -0.79 -55.55
N VAL A 625 -15.01 -0.30 -54.84
CA VAL A 625 -15.10 -0.43 -53.37
C VAL A 625 -15.26 -1.90 -52.97
N ASN A 626 -16.03 -2.68 -53.72
CA ASN A 626 -16.18 -4.12 -53.47
C ASN A 626 -14.87 -4.89 -53.67
N GLU A 627 -14.21 -4.70 -54.82
CA GLU A 627 -12.91 -5.33 -55.10
C GLU A 627 -11.85 -4.92 -54.06
N PHE A 628 -11.90 -3.67 -53.61
CA PHE A 628 -11.02 -3.17 -52.56
C PHE A 628 -11.25 -3.90 -51.23
N ILE A 629 -12.49 -3.98 -50.75
CA ILE A 629 -12.82 -4.67 -49.49
C ILE A 629 -12.45 -6.16 -49.54
N GLU A 630 -12.73 -6.86 -50.64
CA GLU A 630 -12.41 -8.28 -50.76
C GLU A 630 -10.91 -8.53 -50.76
N ARG A 631 -10.12 -7.73 -51.49
CA ARG A 631 -8.66 -7.80 -51.43
C ARG A 631 -8.12 -7.55 -50.01
N LEU A 632 -8.73 -6.63 -49.25
CA LEU A 632 -8.30 -6.39 -47.87
C LEU A 632 -8.51 -7.64 -46.99
N LYS A 633 -9.66 -8.31 -47.13
CA LYS A 633 -9.95 -9.54 -46.38
C LYS A 633 -8.98 -10.67 -46.70
N GLU A 634 -8.68 -10.86 -47.99
CA GLU A 634 -7.75 -11.90 -48.45
C GLU A 634 -6.33 -11.70 -47.90
N GLN A 635 -5.93 -10.46 -47.64
CA GLN A 635 -4.57 -10.14 -47.19
C GLN A 635 -4.38 -10.23 -45.67
N ILE A 636 -5.44 -10.18 -44.85
CA ILE A 636 -5.31 -10.25 -43.38
C ILE A 636 -4.53 -11.49 -42.93
N PRO A 637 -4.86 -12.73 -43.36
CA PRO A 637 -4.14 -13.92 -42.94
C PRO A 637 -2.65 -13.85 -43.31
N THR A 638 -2.32 -13.23 -44.43
CA THR A 638 -0.94 -13.06 -44.91
C THR A 638 -0.18 -12.06 -44.03
N ILE A 639 -0.78 -10.92 -43.70
CA ILE A 639 -0.18 -9.87 -42.84
C ILE A 639 0.05 -10.42 -41.42
N VAL A 640 -0.94 -11.13 -40.88
CA VAL A 640 -0.88 -11.68 -39.52
C VAL A 640 0.19 -12.78 -39.45
N ASN A 641 0.41 -13.55 -40.51
CA ASN A 641 1.40 -14.63 -40.55
C ASN A 641 2.79 -14.24 -41.06
N LEU A 642 3.12 -12.95 -41.10
CA LEU A 642 4.47 -12.50 -41.41
C LEU A 642 5.49 -13.02 -40.39
N PRO A 643 6.73 -13.34 -40.82
CA PRO A 643 7.85 -13.59 -39.91
C PRO A 643 8.04 -12.42 -38.94
N GLN A 644 8.51 -12.71 -37.72
CA GLN A 644 8.63 -11.70 -36.64
C GLN A 644 9.44 -10.47 -37.08
N GLU A 645 10.57 -10.65 -37.77
CA GLU A 645 11.38 -9.54 -38.29
C GLU A 645 10.61 -8.64 -39.26
N GLN A 646 9.76 -9.22 -40.11
CA GLN A 646 8.92 -8.46 -41.06
C GLN A 646 7.74 -7.77 -40.38
N LEU A 647 7.18 -8.40 -39.34
CA LEU A 647 6.13 -7.82 -38.50
C LEU A 647 6.65 -6.62 -37.70
N GLU A 648 7.86 -6.72 -37.12
CA GLU A 648 8.51 -5.61 -36.41
C GLU A 648 8.78 -4.43 -37.36
N LEU A 649 9.20 -4.72 -38.58
CA LEU A 649 9.43 -3.71 -39.62
C LEU A 649 8.11 -3.04 -40.07
N LEU A 650 7.02 -3.80 -40.18
CA LEU A 650 5.67 -3.31 -40.44
C LEU A 650 5.19 -2.37 -39.32
N LEU A 651 5.25 -2.83 -38.07
CA LEU A 651 4.81 -2.07 -36.90
C LEU A 651 5.65 -0.80 -36.73
N GLY A 652 6.97 -0.87 -36.91
CA GLY A 652 7.86 0.28 -36.88
C GLY A 652 7.52 1.32 -37.96
N SER A 653 7.17 0.86 -39.16
CA SER A 653 6.75 1.74 -40.26
C SER A 653 5.39 2.40 -39.96
N LEU A 654 4.42 1.65 -39.43
CA LEU A 654 3.11 2.20 -39.03
C LEU A 654 3.25 3.25 -37.92
N LYS A 655 4.13 3.03 -36.93
CA LYS A 655 4.39 4.00 -35.84
C LYS A 655 5.01 5.29 -36.37
N LYS A 656 6.02 5.19 -37.25
CA LYS A 656 6.64 6.37 -37.89
C LYS A 656 5.63 7.20 -38.67
N ILE A 657 4.76 6.54 -39.42
CA ILE A 657 3.70 7.22 -40.18
C ILE A 657 2.70 7.91 -39.24
N ALA A 658 2.31 7.27 -38.14
CA ALA A 658 1.43 7.88 -37.14
C ALA A 658 2.06 9.14 -36.54
N GLU A 659 3.37 9.14 -36.27
CA GLU A 659 4.12 10.33 -35.81
C GLU A 659 4.15 11.45 -36.85
N GLU A 660 4.35 11.13 -38.13
CA GLU A 660 4.36 12.10 -39.22
C GLU A 660 2.98 12.75 -39.42
N VAL A 661 1.89 11.99 -39.29
CA VAL A 661 0.52 12.52 -39.38
C VAL A 661 0.16 13.39 -38.17
N GLU A 662 0.61 13.05 -36.96
CA GLU A 662 0.45 13.93 -35.79
C GLU A 662 1.18 15.27 -36.01
N LYS A 663 2.45 15.24 -36.46
CA LYS A 663 3.24 16.44 -36.76
C LYS A 663 2.59 17.32 -37.83
N ALA A 664 2.07 16.71 -38.89
CA ALA A 664 1.40 17.45 -39.97
C ALA A 664 0.11 18.16 -39.50
N LYS A 665 -0.55 17.67 -38.45
CA LYS A 665 -1.75 18.26 -37.86
C LYS A 665 -1.47 19.44 -36.93
N GLU A 666 -0.39 19.42 -36.16
CA GLU A 666 -0.02 20.54 -35.27
C GLU A 666 0.30 21.84 -36.04
N GLU A 667 0.65 21.73 -37.31
CA GLU A 667 1.01 22.85 -38.19
C GLU A 667 -0.18 23.41 -39.02
N GLU A 668 -1.42 23.05 -38.71
CA GLU A 668 -2.64 23.49 -39.44
C GLU A 668 -2.91 25.00 -39.32
N LYS A 669 -2.26 25.82 -40.16
CA LYS A 669 -2.73 27.19 -40.44
C LYS A 669 -2.81 27.62 -41.92
N LYS A 670 -2.38 26.83 -42.92
CA LYS A 670 -2.56 27.21 -44.34
C LYS A 670 -2.79 26.03 -45.28
N GLU A 671 -3.74 26.19 -46.18
CA GLU A 671 -4.31 25.13 -47.01
C GLU A 671 -3.52 24.80 -48.29
N GLU A 672 -2.50 25.60 -48.62
CA GLU A 672 -1.75 25.51 -49.89
C GLU A 672 -0.42 24.72 -49.82
N GLU A 673 0.03 24.26 -48.65
CA GLU A 673 1.24 23.42 -48.51
C GLU A 673 0.93 21.92 -48.33
N LYS A 674 -0.25 21.47 -48.77
CA LYS A 674 -0.68 20.08 -48.55
C LYS A 674 0.24 19.06 -49.24
N GLU A 675 0.72 19.30 -50.47
CA GLU A 675 1.39 18.25 -51.26
C GLU A 675 2.83 17.93 -50.80
N GLN A 676 3.62 18.93 -50.37
CA GLN A 676 4.98 18.72 -49.84
C GLN A 676 4.98 18.02 -48.47
N LYS A 677 3.94 18.24 -47.65
CA LYS A 677 3.82 17.66 -46.30
C LYS A 677 3.53 16.16 -46.30
N TRP A 678 2.86 15.63 -47.33
CA TRP A 678 2.57 14.20 -47.46
C TRP A 678 3.67 13.41 -48.19
N GLN A 679 4.70 14.09 -48.72
CA GLN A 679 5.79 13.45 -49.47
C GLN A 679 6.66 12.49 -48.62
N PRO A 680 7.04 12.81 -47.36
CA PRO A 680 7.76 11.87 -46.49
C PRO A 680 6.95 10.59 -46.20
N ILE A 681 5.63 10.75 -46.07
CA ILE A 681 4.69 9.65 -45.89
C ILE A 681 4.67 8.76 -47.14
N LEU A 682 4.69 9.35 -48.35
CA LEU A 682 4.81 8.65 -49.64
C LEU A 682 6.16 7.92 -49.83
N GLU A 683 7.26 8.42 -49.28
CA GLU A 683 8.58 7.79 -49.37
C GLU A 683 8.72 6.60 -48.40
N ASN A 684 8.28 6.74 -47.16
CA ASN A 684 8.18 5.64 -46.19
C ASN A 684 7.28 4.51 -46.70
N LEU A 685 6.27 4.87 -47.51
CA LEU A 685 5.38 3.93 -48.16
C LEU A 685 6.04 3.07 -49.24
N GLN A 686 6.97 3.63 -49.99
CA GLN A 686 7.72 2.90 -51.01
C GLN A 686 8.75 1.95 -50.38
N LEU A 687 9.29 2.31 -49.22
CA LEU A 687 10.20 1.47 -48.42
C LEU A 687 9.50 0.22 -47.84
N ALA A 688 8.20 0.31 -47.58
CA ALA A 688 7.37 -0.77 -47.06
C ALA A 688 6.87 -1.74 -48.17
N GLY A 689 7.75 -2.24 -49.05
CA GLY A 689 7.37 -2.97 -50.26
C GLY A 689 6.29 -4.08 -50.14
N GLY A 690 5.41 -4.14 -51.14
CA GLY A 690 4.59 -5.29 -51.60
C GLY A 690 3.58 -5.92 -50.63
N LEU A 691 4.04 -6.42 -49.49
CA LEU A 691 3.23 -7.13 -48.49
C LEU A 691 2.72 -6.21 -47.37
N LEU A 692 3.40 -5.08 -47.13
CA LEU A 692 3.05 -4.11 -46.08
C LEU A 692 1.97 -3.11 -46.55
N VAL A 693 1.68 -3.11 -47.85
CA VAL A 693 0.78 -2.21 -48.56
C VAL A 693 -0.69 -2.47 -48.19
N SER A 694 -1.07 -3.71 -47.91
CA SER A 694 -2.44 -4.09 -47.55
C SER A 694 -2.85 -3.61 -46.15
N GLY A 695 -1.97 -3.73 -45.15
CA GLY A 695 -2.17 -3.18 -43.80
C GLY A 695 -2.22 -1.64 -43.80
N PHE A 696 -1.44 -1.01 -44.68
CA PHE A 696 -1.46 0.43 -44.88
C PHE A 696 -2.70 0.92 -45.64
N PHE A 697 -3.20 0.20 -46.65
CA PHE A 697 -4.48 0.53 -47.31
C PHE A 697 -5.66 0.39 -46.36
N LEU A 698 -5.58 -0.55 -45.41
CA LEU A 698 -6.51 -0.70 -44.29
C LEU A 698 -6.53 0.59 -43.44
N TRP A 699 -5.35 1.13 -43.10
CA TRP A 699 -5.20 2.39 -42.38
C TRP A 699 -5.64 3.62 -43.19
N LEU A 700 -5.24 3.71 -44.48
CA LEU A 700 -5.64 4.78 -45.39
C LEU A 700 -7.12 4.77 -45.75
N ALA A 701 -7.78 3.61 -45.79
CA ALA A 701 -9.22 3.51 -46.04
C ALA A 701 -10.04 3.87 -44.80
N PHE A 702 -9.53 3.56 -43.62
CA PHE A 702 -10.10 4.07 -42.37
C PHE A 702 -9.87 5.57 -42.22
N LEU A 703 -8.66 6.05 -42.51
CA LEU A 703 -8.42 7.47 -42.71
C LEU A 703 -9.20 7.99 -43.91
N GLY A 704 -9.66 7.19 -44.87
CA GLY A 704 -10.45 7.63 -46.04
C GLY A 704 -11.81 8.24 -45.68
N PHE A 705 -12.19 8.18 -44.40
CA PHE A 705 -13.25 9.01 -43.81
C PHE A 705 -12.85 10.47 -43.56
N PHE A 706 -11.54 10.75 -43.46
CA PHE A 706 -10.93 12.00 -42.98
C PHE A 706 -9.70 12.48 -43.80
N ALA A 707 -9.12 11.63 -44.67
CA ALA A 707 -7.99 11.90 -45.53
C ALA A 707 -8.48 12.18 -46.96
N PRO A 708 -7.84 13.09 -47.70
CA PRO A 708 -8.26 13.42 -49.05
C PRO A 708 -8.16 12.23 -50.01
N LEU A 709 -9.22 11.98 -50.79
CA LEU A 709 -9.31 10.92 -51.82
C LEU A 709 -8.13 10.88 -52.81
N TRP A 710 -7.46 12.01 -53.06
CA TRP A 710 -6.31 12.10 -53.95
C TRP A 710 -5.06 11.39 -53.41
N LEU A 711 -4.89 11.35 -52.07
CA LEU A 711 -3.73 10.72 -51.43
C LEU A 711 -3.76 9.20 -51.59
N ILE A 712 -4.95 8.61 -51.44
CA ILE A 712 -5.20 7.17 -51.60
C ILE A 712 -4.84 6.72 -53.04
N GLU A 713 -5.15 7.56 -54.03
CA GLU A 713 -4.89 7.25 -55.44
C GLU A 713 -3.44 7.47 -55.86
N LYS A 714 -2.77 8.49 -55.31
CA LYS A 714 -1.33 8.72 -55.52
C LYS A 714 -0.52 7.54 -54.96
N ALA A 715 -0.82 7.11 -53.73
CA ALA A 715 -0.23 5.92 -53.13
C ALA A 715 -0.43 4.68 -54.01
N ARG A 716 -1.63 4.45 -54.54
CA ARG A 716 -1.91 3.33 -55.46
C ARG A 716 -1.12 3.39 -56.77
N LYS A 717 -0.90 4.58 -57.34
CA LYS A 717 -0.18 4.73 -58.62
C LYS A 717 1.32 4.54 -58.46
N GLU A 718 1.88 5.02 -57.36
CA GLU A 718 3.32 4.98 -57.08
C GLU A 718 3.76 3.64 -56.48
N ILE A 719 2.91 3.03 -55.65
CA ILE A 719 3.13 1.71 -55.07
C ILE A 719 2.49 0.69 -56.01
N LYS A 720 3.27 0.15 -56.95
CA LYS A 720 2.81 -0.99 -57.77
C LYS A 720 2.48 -2.16 -56.84
N ILE A 721 1.19 -2.46 -56.68
CA ILE A 721 0.68 -3.69 -56.04
C ILE A 721 0.89 -4.86 -56.98
#